data_AF-A0A1B8FUC8-F1
#
_entry.id   AF-A0A1B8FUC8-F1
#
_cell.length_a   1.000
_cell.length_b   1.000
_cell.length_c   1.000
_cell.angle_alpha   90.00
_cell.angle_beta   90.00
_cell.angle_gamma   90.00
#
_symmetry.space_group_name_H-M   'P 1'
#
loop_
_entity.id
_entity.type
_entity.pdbx_description
1 polymer ?
#
loop_
_entity_poly.entity_id
_entity_poly.type
_entity_poly.pdbx_seq_one_letter_code
_entity_poly.pdbx_strand_id
1 'polypeptide(L)'
;MATKPLQAVVLPTPVPPASANGVANGERAGGGDTRTVIIVHGPGQEGIVSVFADVLGKPFRLATSFRSVADTGHGTVIGLRADDAKVDIHERDRSRIVAIHAHCVNLGMPPDAELSSECDYEFLYAEKPFFRRDLARFISFTLGQINHHEALITKPRTYFISTTFPDVRTALPNLDILTVGSDAVELRVDLLKEPLSDGTFSSVPSISYVGEQVMLLRQRTELPIIFTTRCTKENGKFPMENPQLFYEYLYRAVQWGVEYIDVEIWLPEEIRRSLYEKRGNSKIISAFHDFSGAFRWPSERAQEIFRDSRRYGDIVKMITVINDVSENYELEYFRSQIRANNPSGPALSAVNMGRLGQISRAFNTVFSPITHPLLPIVAAPGQMSAAEINSSLATMSQLPRKTIFAITSRPSAQTAFFEKCFNELGLTHRLSAVDRGPKGNIESFCSQPDFGGAYLNPPIAAAQAYIPQLSDAARAIGAIDTITAHATAAGSQLIGDNAMWKGIRATLTRDFAPAAYRGRAAIVVASSADDASTAVFALRSLNVGTIYTVGFRAGESAPGAAGLWQGSEAFTGVESVQRVEMPVVVVSALPPSRSHLVQPLLRHFGAWPGARRVAGKESGSGRIFVDLASGPRKGDPRVVAESCGWTCYGVADTGAFATVEVLRLLVGQNVPYSFVRLASGRSLS
;
A
#
# COMPACT_ATOMS: atom_id res chain seq x y z
N MET A 1 16.41 -56.49 -10.97
CA MET A 1 16.53 -55.40 -9.98
C MET A 1 15.40 -54.41 -10.25
N ALA A 2 14.50 -54.23 -9.28
CA ALA A 2 13.30 -53.42 -9.43
C ALA A 2 13.64 -51.93 -9.53
N THR A 3 13.09 -51.27 -10.55
CA THR A 3 13.14 -49.83 -10.76
C THR A 3 12.25 -49.13 -9.73
N LYS A 4 12.85 -48.28 -8.88
CA LYS A 4 12.10 -47.38 -8.01
C LYS A 4 11.32 -46.36 -8.86
N PRO A 5 10.05 -46.06 -8.57
CA PRO A 5 9.33 -45.01 -9.25
C PRO A 5 9.89 -43.64 -8.85
N LEU A 6 10.14 -42.78 -9.85
CA LEU A 6 10.44 -41.37 -9.66
C LEU A 6 9.26 -40.71 -8.95
N GLN A 7 9.44 -40.32 -7.68
CA GLN A 7 8.53 -39.41 -7.00
C GLN A 7 8.52 -38.08 -7.74
N ALA A 8 7.32 -37.60 -8.09
CA ALA A 8 7.13 -36.26 -8.61
C ALA A 8 7.69 -35.26 -7.59
N VAL A 9 8.68 -34.47 -8.00
CA VAL A 9 9.16 -33.31 -7.23
C VAL A 9 8.05 -32.27 -7.33
N VAL A 10 7.10 -32.31 -6.40
CA VAL A 10 6.20 -31.19 -6.14
C VAL A 10 7.09 -30.11 -5.54
N LEU A 11 7.38 -29.06 -6.33
CA LEU A 11 8.00 -27.86 -5.78
C LEU A 11 7.07 -27.36 -4.66
N PRO A 12 7.52 -27.33 -3.39
CA PRO A 12 6.69 -26.79 -2.34
C PRO A 12 6.36 -25.34 -2.71
N THR A 13 5.08 -24.98 -2.62
CA THR A 13 4.68 -23.57 -2.51
C THR A 13 5.62 -22.94 -1.47
N PRO A 14 6.28 -21.81 -1.77
CA PRO A 14 7.16 -21.16 -0.81
C PRO A 14 6.38 -21.00 0.50
N VAL A 15 6.81 -21.74 1.52
CA VAL A 15 6.32 -21.52 2.88
C VAL A 15 6.83 -20.12 3.23
N PRO A 16 5.95 -19.14 3.51
CA PRO A 16 6.40 -17.87 4.03
C PRO A 16 7.30 -18.15 5.24
N PRO A 17 8.40 -17.41 5.43
CA PRO A 17 9.21 -17.60 6.63
C PRO A 17 8.31 -17.63 7.86
N ALA A 18 8.54 -18.61 8.73
CA ALA A 18 7.75 -18.79 9.94
C ALA A 18 7.63 -17.44 10.66
N SER A 19 6.41 -16.92 10.80
CA SER A 19 6.17 -15.73 11.62
C SER A 19 6.60 -16.11 13.03
N ALA A 20 7.77 -15.64 13.45
CA ALA A 20 8.23 -15.78 14.81
C ALA A 20 7.21 -15.07 15.70
N ASN A 21 6.37 -15.87 16.35
CA ASN A 21 5.56 -15.59 17.54
C ASN A 21 5.30 -14.11 17.87
N GLY A 22 4.06 -13.69 17.61
CA GLY A 22 3.42 -12.56 18.25
C GLY A 22 3.35 -11.32 17.37
N VAL A 23 2.18 -11.10 16.77
CA VAL A 23 1.81 -9.86 16.06
C VAL A 23 2.75 -9.59 14.88
N ALA A 24 2.28 -9.82 13.65
CA ALA A 24 2.95 -9.30 12.47
C ALA A 24 3.26 -7.80 12.67
N ASN A 25 4.54 -7.47 12.89
CA ASN A 25 4.98 -6.11 13.19
C ASN A 25 4.66 -5.12 12.06
N GLY A 26 4.39 -5.60 10.84
CA GLY A 26 3.93 -4.79 9.71
C GLY A 26 2.45 -4.39 9.71
N GLU A 27 1.62 -4.86 10.66
CA GLU A 27 0.19 -4.54 10.70
C GLU A 27 -0.22 -3.55 11.80
N ARG A 28 0.69 -3.23 12.73
CA ARG A 28 0.56 -2.05 13.58
C ARG A 28 1.19 -0.87 12.84
N ALA A 29 0.58 0.31 12.94
CA ALA A 29 1.28 1.52 12.52
C ALA A 29 2.65 1.54 13.21
N GLY A 30 3.73 1.75 12.45
CA GLY A 30 5.07 1.86 13.01
C GLY A 30 5.10 2.92 14.12
N GLY A 31 6.13 2.89 14.97
CA GLY A 31 6.37 3.94 15.96
C GLY A 31 6.30 5.35 15.35
N GLY A 32 6.63 5.44 14.05
CA GLY A 32 6.67 6.66 13.26
C GLY A 32 7.89 7.50 13.64
N ASP A 33 8.22 8.45 12.79
CA ASP A 33 9.24 9.43 13.09
C ASP A 33 8.77 10.32 14.26
N THR A 34 9.55 10.36 15.33
CA THR A 34 9.25 11.13 16.56
C THR A 34 9.76 12.58 16.49
N ARG A 35 10.53 12.90 15.45
CA ARG A 35 11.03 14.25 15.19
C ARG A 35 9.89 15.23 14.94
N THR A 36 10.15 16.50 15.24
CA THR A 36 9.23 17.60 14.97
C THR A 36 9.16 17.86 13.46
N VAL A 37 7.94 17.90 12.92
CA VAL A 37 7.70 18.13 11.50
C VAL A 37 7.63 19.63 11.24
N ILE A 38 8.53 20.12 10.40
CA ILE A 38 8.57 21.51 9.94
C ILE A 38 8.24 21.55 8.46
N ILE A 39 7.25 22.36 8.10
CA ILE A 39 6.80 22.58 6.72
C ILE A 39 7.33 23.94 6.28
N VAL A 40 8.29 23.91 5.36
CA VAL A 40 8.79 25.12 4.68
C VAL A 40 7.84 25.42 3.52
N HIS A 41 7.23 26.61 3.50
CA HIS A 41 6.23 26.99 2.50
C HIS A 41 6.57 28.32 1.82
N GLY A 42 6.13 28.47 0.57
CA GLY A 42 6.29 29.72 -0.17
C GLY A 42 5.49 30.91 0.43
N PRO A 43 5.78 32.15 -0.01
CA PRO A 43 4.99 33.32 0.36
C PRO A 43 3.50 33.16 0.02
N GLY A 44 2.61 33.47 0.97
CA GLY A 44 1.15 33.33 0.79
C GLY A 44 0.62 31.90 0.76
N GLN A 45 1.47 30.89 1.01
CA GLN A 45 1.11 29.47 1.00
C GLN A 45 1.02 28.86 2.41
N GLU A 46 0.89 29.68 3.47
CA GLU A 46 0.83 29.19 4.86
C GLU A 46 -0.36 28.25 5.14
N GLY A 47 -1.37 28.27 4.26
CA GLY A 47 -2.50 27.33 4.31
C GLY A 47 -2.08 25.86 4.27
N ILE A 48 -1.01 25.51 3.54
CA ILE A 48 -0.55 24.11 3.40
C ILE A 48 -0.15 23.50 4.75
N VAL A 49 0.38 24.30 5.67
CA VAL A 49 0.79 23.86 7.02
C VAL A 49 -0.40 23.28 7.78
N SER A 50 -1.56 23.94 7.68
CA SER A 50 -2.79 23.45 8.31
C SER A 50 -3.28 22.13 7.71
N VAL A 51 -3.01 21.88 6.42
CA VAL A 51 -3.40 20.63 5.75
C VAL A 51 -2.49 19.48 6.20
N PHE A 52 -1.18 19.70 6.30
CA PHE A 52 -0.26 18.71 6.90
C PHE A 52 -0.66 18.35 8.33
N ALA A 53 -0.99 19.37 9.12
CA ALA A 53 -1.40 19.19 10.50
C ALA A 53 -2.71 18.40 10.63
N ASP A 54 -3.70 18.71 9.79
CA ASP A 54 -4.97 18.00 9.71
C ASP A 54 -4.78 16.53 9.31
N VAL A 55 -3.98 16.26 8.26
CA VAL A 55 -3.62 14.89 7.82
C VAL A 55 -2.89 14.12 8.92
N LEU A 56 -2.04 14.77 9.72
CA LEU A 56 -1.32 14.17 10.85
C LEU A 56 -2.13 14.13 12.15
N GLY A 57 -3.33 14.73 12.17
CA GLY A 57 -4.14 14.90 13.38
C GLY A 57 -3.44 15.65 14.51
N LYS A 58 -2.58 16.62 14.17
CA LYS A 58 -1.79 17.43 15.11
C LYS A 58 -2.22 18.90 15.04
N PRO A 59 -2.05 19.68 16.12
CA PRO A 59 -2.13 21.13 16.04
C PRO A 59 -1.01 21.69 15.17
N PHE A 60 -1.17 22.94 14.72
CA PHE A 60 -0.11 23.66 14.02
C PHE A 60 0.08 25.08 14.54
N ARG A 61 1.26 25.62 14.26
CA ARG A 61 1.58 27.04 14.44
C ARG A 61 2.62 27.48 13.41
N LEU A 62 2.75 28.79 13.23
CA LEU A 62 3.83 29.36 12.44
C LEU A 62 5.00 29.75 13.34
N ALA A 63 6.19 29.78 12.76
CA ALA A 63 7.43 30.26 13.37
C ALA A 63 8.18 31.16 12.38
N THR A 64 9.26 31.79 12.82
CA THR A 64 10.03 32.76 12.01
C THR A 64 11.47 32.33 11.75
N SER A 65 11.94 31.21 12.32
CA SER A 65 13.29 30.68 12.08
C SER A 65 13.42 29.27 12.68
N PHE A 66 14.40 28.46 12.24
CA PHE A 66 14.71 27.17 12.88
C PHE A 66 15.23 27.32 14.31
N ARG A 67 15.99 28.40 14.62
CA ARG A 67 16.43 28.71 15.99
C ARG A 67 15.26 28.88 16.96
N SER A 68 14.15 29.47 16.50
CA SER A 68 12.96 29.69 17.34
C SER A 68 12.19 28.41 17.69
N VAL A 69 12.54 27.28 17.07
CA VAL A 69 11.87 25.99 17.26
C VAL A 69 12.69 24.93 17.98
N ALA A 70 13.96 25.19 18.27
CA ALA A 70 14.90 24.24 18.87
C ALA A 70 14.38 23.61 20.19
N ASP A 71 13.56 24.35 20.96
CA ASP A 71 13.04 23.92 22.26
C ASP A 71 11.57 23.47 22.24
N THR A 72 10.93 23.45 21.08
CA THR A 72 9.47 23.20 21.04
C THR A 72 9.12 21.72 21.17
N GLY A 73 8.19 21.45 22.09
CA GLY A 73 7.76 20.11 22.46
C GLY A 73 7.20 19.29 21.30
N HIS A 74 7.33 17.97 21.43
CA HIS A 74 6.78 16.99 20.49
C HIS A 74 5.27 17.22 20.28
N GLY A 75 4.80 17.01 19.04
CA GLY A 75 3.37 16.90 18.75
C GLY A 75 2.69 18.07 18.02
N THR A 76 3.42 19.12 17.63
CA THR A 76 2.90 20.22 16.80
C THR A 76 3.56 20.24 15.43
N VAL A 77 2.81 20.50 14.36
CA VAL A 77 3.36 20.78 13.02
C VAL A 77 3.68 22.26 12.89
N ILE A 78 4.88 22.60 12.42
CA ILE A 78 5.35 23.99 12.43
C ILE A 78 5.57 24.48 11.02
N GLY A 79 4.99 25.63 10.69
CA GLY A 79 5.21 26.30 9.40
C GLY A 79 6.34 27.32 9.48
N LEU A 80 7.24 27.30 8.50
CA LEU A 80 8.23 28.35 8.25
C LEU A 80 8.08 28.85 6.82
N ARG A 81 8.12 30.17 6.64
CA ARG A 81 8.20 30.75 5.29
C ARG A 81 9.57 30.48 4.70
N ALA A 82 9.63 30.20 3.40
CA ALA A 82 10.84 29.85 2.66
C ALA A 82 11.99 30.86 2.90
N ASP A 83 11.73 32.16 2.79
CA ASP A 83 12.74 33.21 2.98
C ASP A 83 13.35 33.19 4.39
N ASP A 84 12.53 32.90 5.40
CA ASP A 84 12.96 32.85 6.79
C ASP A 84 13.71 31.54 7.09
N ALA A 85 13.24 30.43 6.51
CA ALA A 85 13.86 29.11 6.64
C ALA A 85 15.29 29.09 6.09
N LYS A 86 15.54 29.76 4.94
CA LYS A 86 16.88 29.82 4.32
C LYS A 86 17.95 30.39 5.24
N VAL A 87 17.58 31.29 6.14
CA VAL A 87 18.53 31.99 7.01
C VAL A 87 19.27 31.02 7.94
N ASP A 88 18.60 29.96 8.42
CA ASP A 88 19.15 29.09 9.46
C ASP A 88 18.84 27.58 9.29
N ILE A 89 18.33 27.13 8.15
CA ILE A 89 18.04 25.71 7.88
C ILE A 89 19.24 24.77 8.08
N HIS A 90 20.45 25.25 7.79
CA HIS A 90 21.70 24.49 7.95
C HIS A 90 22.06 24.25 9.42
N GLU A 91 21.56 25.09 10.34
CA GLU A 91 21.84 25.00 11.77
C GLU A 91 20.88 24.07 12.51
N ARG A 92 19.88 23.52 11.81
CA ARG A 92 18.85 22.68 12.44
C ARG A 92 19.42 21.37 12.96
N ASP A 93 18.89 20.91 14.09
CA ASP A 93 19.16 19.57 14.60
C ASP A 93 18.38 18.52 13.80
N ARG A 94 19.04 17.92 12.80
CA ARG A 94 18.49 16.85 11.94
C ARG A 94 18.06 15.59 12.72
N SER A 95 18.55 15.40 13.95
CA SER A 95 18.13 14.28 14.82
C SER A 95 16.78 14.54 15.50
N ARG A 96 16.35 15.80 15.57
CA ARG A 96 15.10 16.23 16.23
C ARG A 96 14.07 16.78 15.27
N ILE A 97 14.46 17.16 14.06
CA ILE A 97 13.61 17.85 13.08
C ILE A 97 13.56 17.08 11.76
N VAL A 98 12.36 16.95 11.19
CA VAL A 98 12.14 16.64 9.78
C VAL A 98 11.71 17.91 9.07
N ALA A 99 12.50 18.40 8.11
CA ALA A 99 12.13 19.54 7.28
C ALA A 99 11.55 19.06 5.95
N ILE A 100 10.36 19.57 5.60
CA ILE A 100 9.67 19.26 4.35
C ILE A 100 9.45 20.55 3.57
N HIS A 101 10.02 20.65 2.38
CA HIS A 101 9.79 21.76 1.46
C HIS A 101 8.48 21.52 0.69
N ALA A 102 7.42 22.24 1.04
CA ALA A 102 6.12 22.12 0.39
C ALA A 102 5.99 23.18 -0.71
N HIS A 103 5.85 22.74 -1.96
CA HIS A 103 5.84 23.62 -3.13
C HIS A 103 4.59 23.43 -3.99
N CYS A 104 3.93 24.54 -4.32
CA CYS A 104 2.78 24.57 -5.21
C CYS A 104 3.25 24.69 -6.66
N VAL A 105 3.06 23.65 -7.47
CA VAL A 105 3.52 23.62 -8.88
C VAL A 105 2.83 24.68 -9.74
N ASN A 106 1.67 25.18 -9.33
CA ASN A 106 0.95 26.26 -10.02
C ASN A 106 1.67 27.63 -9.93
N LEU A 107 2.61 27.79 -9.00
CA LEU A 107 3.39 29.02 -8.83
C LEU A 107 4.69 29.04 -9.65
N GLY A 108 4.87 28.05 -10.52
CA GLY A 108 6.09 27.85 -11.30
C GLY A 108 7.02 26.83 -10.65
N MET A 109 7.92 26.29 -11.46
CA MET A 109 8.94 25.30 -11.08
C MET A 109 10.30 25.75 -11.66
N PRO A 110 11.44 25.30 -11.12
CA PRO A 110 11.59 24.45 -9.93
C PRO A 110 11.28 25.18 -8.62
N PRO A 111 11.06 24.44 -7.52
CA PRO A 111 11.15 25.01 -6.17
C PRO A 111 12.57 25.55 -5.93
N ASP A 112 12.74 26.29 -4.86
CA ASP A 112 14.06 26.77 -4.46
C ASP A 112 15.05 25.60 -4.24
N ALA A 113 16.10 25.55 -5.06
CA ALA A 113 17.01 24.41 -5.11
C ALA A 113 17.86 24.26 -3.82
N GLU A 114 18.24 25.38 -3.20
CA GLU A 114 19.01 25.39 -1.95
C GLU A 114 18.18 24.81 -0.81
N LEU A 115 16.96 25.33 -0.60
CA LEU A 115 16.04 24.79 0.40
C LEU A 115 15.73 23.32 0.17
N SER A 116 15.55 22.94 -1.09
CA SER A 116 15.26 21.55 -1.43
C SER A 116 16.44 20.65 -1.11
N SER A 117 17.68 21.09 -1.37
CA SER A 117 18.88 20.31 -1.04
C SER A 117 19.07 20.15 0.47
N GLU A 118 18.65 21.15 1.24
CA GLU A 118 18.78 21.15 2.68
C GLU A 118 17.68 20.37 3.39
N CYS A 119 16.44 20.40 2.89
CA CYS A 119 15.31 19.69 3.47
C CYS A 119 15.45 18.16 3.37
N ASP A 120 14.84 17.45 4.32
CA ASP A 120 14.79 15.99 4.32
C ASP A 120 13.91 15.48 3.17
N TYR A 121 12.80 16.18 2.92
CA TYR A 121 11.84 15.83 1.88
C TYR A 121 11.29 17.07 1.14
N GLU A 122 10.69 16.84 -0.02
CA GLU A 122 9.99 17.83 -0.83
C GLU A 122 8.61 17.31 -1.21
N PHE A 123 7.57 18.08 -0.92
CA PHE A 123 6.19 17.74 -1.27
C PHE A 123 5.67 18.70 -2.35
N LEU A 124 5.46 18.18 -3.54
CA LEU A 124 4.87 18.91 -4.66
C LEU A 124 3.35 18.74 -4.62
N TYR A 125 2.62 19.83 -4.81
CA TYR A 125 1.16 19.81 -4.88
C TYR A 125 0.61 20.82 -5.88
N ALA A 126 -0.63 20.62 -6.30
CA ALA A 126 -1.42 21.60 -7.03
C ALA A 126 -2.50 22.20 -6.11
N GLU A 127 -2.79 23.48 -6.27
CA GLU A 127 -3.81 24.17 -5.45
C GLU A 127 -5.22 23.67 -5.80
N LYS A 128 -5.51 23.49 -7.09
CA LYS A 128 -6.82 23.05 -7.58
C LYS A 128 -6.69 22.09 -8.77
N PRO A 129 -7.16 20.83 -8.66
CA PRO A 129 -7.63 20.18 -7.43
C PRO A 129 -6.47 19.79 -6.48
N PHE A 130 -6.64 20.03 -5.18
CA PHE A 130 -5.74 19.49 -4.15
C PHE A 130 -6.15 18.06 -3.78
N PHE A 131 -5.21 17.12 -3.77
CA PHE A 131 -5.47 15.72 -3.42
C PHE A 131 -4.94 15.39 -2.03
N ARG A 132 -5.79 15.46 -1.02
CA ARG A 132 -5.42 15.13 0.36
C ARG A 132 -4.81 13.74 0.53
N ARG A 133 -5.32 12.74 -0.19
CA ARG A 133 -4.76 11.38 -0.21
C ARG A 133 -3.29 11.31 -0.65
N ASP A 134 -2.86 12.20 -1.54
CA ASP A 134 -1.48 12.28 -2.02
C ASP A 134 -0.55 12.67 -0.88
N LEU A 135 -0.93 13.73 -0.16
CA LEU A 135 -0.26 14.16 1.06
C LEU A 135 -0.28 13.08 2.15
N ALA A 136 -1.44 12.46 2.39
CA ALA A 136 -1.56 11.39 3.39
C ALA A 136 -0.62 10.22 3.09
N ARG A 137 -0.54 9.80 1.82
CA ARG A 137 0.37 8.75 1.37
C ARG A 137 1.83 9.17 1.51
N PHE A 138 2.19 10.36 1.01
CA PHE A 138 3.54 10.91 1.13
C PHE A 138 4.00 10.97 2.58
N ILE A 139 3.23 11.62 3.47
CA ILE A 139 3.65 11.87 4.85
C ILE A 139 3.65 10.60 5.71
N SER A 140 2.72 9.68 5.45
CA SER A 140 2.71 8.39 6.14
C SER A 140 3.96 7.58 5.80
N PHE A 141 4.39 7.62 4.54
CA PHE A 141 5.59 6.92 4.08
C PHE A 141 6.87 7.60 4.56
N THR A 142 7.02 8.92 4.36
CA THR A 142 8.26 9.65 4.72
C THR A 142 8.51 9.73 6.23
N LEU A 143 7.44 9.63 7.04
CA LEU A 143 7.55 9.52 8.51
C LEU A 143 7.52 8.06 9.01
N GLY A 144 7.66 7.06 8.15
CA GLY A 144 7.81 5.65 8.55
C GLY A 144 6.59 5.06 9.26
N GLN A 145 5.40 5.59 9.01
CA GLN A 145 4.15 5.09 9.59
C GLN A 145 3.56 3.93 8.76
N ILE A 146 3.94 3.84 7.48
CA ILE A 146 3.62 2.73 6.57
C ILE A 146 4.89 2.18 5.90
N ASN A 147 4.90 0.88 5.65
CA ASN A 147 6.02 0.19 4.99
C ASN A 147 5.50 -0.78 3.93
N HIS A 148 5.50 -0.36 2.66
CA HIS A 148 5.05 -1.19 1.54
C HIS A 148 5.94 -2.43 1.34
N HIS A 149 7.25 -2.31 1.59
CA HIS A 149 8.20 -3.38 1.31
C HIS A 149 8.00 -4.62 2.18
N GLU A 150 7.70 -4.44 3.46
CA GLU A 150 7.42 -5.56 4.38
C GLU A 150 6.18 -6.34 3.95
N ALA A 151 5.12 -5.65 3.51
CA ALA A 151 3.92 -6.29 3.00
C ALA A 151 4.17 -7.01 1.66
N LEU A 152 4.99 -6.44 0.78
CA LEU A 152 5.26 -7.02 -0.54
C LEU A 152 6.24 -8.19 -0.50
N ILE A 153 7.27 -8.16 0.35
CA ILE A 153 8.29 -9.21 0.40
C ILE A 153 7.77 -10.52 1.00
N THR A 154 6.70 -10.45 1.80
CA THR A 154 6.02 -11.62 2.38
C THR A 154 5.01 -12.26 1.43
N LYS A 155 4.65 -11.57 0.34
CA LYS A 155 3.74 -12.08 -0.68
C LYS A 155 4.45 -13.18 -1.50
N PRO A 156 3.79 -14.32 -1.79
CA PRO A 156 4.40 -15.43 -2.54
C PRO A 156 4.91 -15.03 -3.93
N ARG A 157 4.28 -14.02 -4.53
CA ARG A 157 4.67 -13.47 -5.82
C ARG A 157 4.32 -11.99 -5.92
N THR A 158 5.27 -11.20 -6.42
CA THR A 158 5.09 -9.77 -6.68
C THR A 158 5.36 -9.39 -8.13
N TYR A 159 4.64 -8.39 -8.61
CA TYR A 159 4.78 -7.83 -9.96
C TYR A 159 4.91 -6.32 -9.92
N PHE A 160 5.55 -5.74 -10.94
CA PHE A 160 5.44 -4.31 -11.19
C PHE A 160 5.24 -4.04 -12.68
N ILE A 161 4.49 -2.99 -13.00
CA ILE A 161 4.27 -2.54 -14.37
C ILE A 161 5.08 -1.29 -14.67
N SER A 162 5.79 -1.29 -15.78
CA SER A 162 6.56 -0.13 -16.24
C SER A 162 5.69 0.82 -17.05
N THR A 163 5.57 2.07 -16.64
CA THR A 163 4.94 3.11 -17.45
C THR A 163 5.90 3.52 -18.56
N THR A 164 5.56 3.20 -19.82
CA THR A 164 6.36 3.53 -21.01
C THR A 164 5.88 4.79 -21.72
N PHE A 165 5.09 5.62 -21.04
CA PHE A 165 4.50 6.82 -21.61
C PHE A 165 5.53 7.96 -21.60
N PRO A 166 5.57 8.80 -22.65
CA PRO A 166 6.41 10.01 -22.67
C PRO A 166 5.95 11.06 -21.66
N ASP A 167 4.68 11.02 -21.25
CA ASP A 167 4.08 11.86 -20.21
C ASP A 167 3.03 11.01 -19.46
N VAL A 168 3.10 11.01 -18.13
CA VAL A 168 2.22 10.23 -17.24
C VAL A 168 0.75 10.59 -17.42
N ARG A 169 0.42 11.84 -17.80
CA ARG A 169 -0.96 12.28 -18.06
C ARG A 169 -1.68 11.40 -19.07
N THR A 170 -0.94 10.83 -20.01
CA THR A 170 -1.46 9.89 -21.03
C THR A 170 -1.98 8.59 -20.41
N ALA A 171 -1.37 8.14 -19.32
CA ALA A 171 -1.74 6.90 -18.63
C ALA A 171 -2.92 7.09 -17.67
N LEU A 172 -3.08 8.29 -17.10
CA LEU A 172 -3.99 8.54 -15.97
C LEU A 172 -5.44 8.07 -16.19
N PRO A 173 -6.07 8.26 -17.38
CA PRO A 173 -7.45 7.79 -17.60
C PRO A 173 -7.62 6.27 -17.47
N ASN A 174 -6.57 5.50 -17.76
CA ASN A 174 -6.60 4.04 -17.78
C ASN A 174 -5.70 3.41 -16.72
N LEU A 175 -5.09 4.20 -15.82
CA LEU A 175 -4.07 3.72 -14.87
C LEU A 175 -4.62 2.60 -13.97
N ASP A 176 -5.87 2.73 -13.55
CA ASP A 176 -6.54 1.72 -12.70
C ASP A 176 -6.72 0.38 -13.41
N ILE A 177 -6.85 0.38 -14.74
CA ILE A 177 -6.94 -0.84 -15.56
C ILE A 177 -5.54 -1.39 -15.82
N LEU A 178 -4.61 -0.52 -16.24
CA LEU A 178 -3.22 -0.87 -16.54
C LEU A 178 -2.53 -1.58 -15.37
N THR A 179 -2.88 -1.23 -14.14
CA THR A 179 -2.21 -1.70 -12.94
C THR A 179 -2.87 -2.91 -12.28
N VAL A 180 -3.91 -3.50 -12.89
CA VAL A 180 -4.50 -4.77 -12.44
C VAL A 180 -3.45 -5.89 -12.48
N GLY A 181 -3.29 -6.60 -11.38
CA GLY A 181 -2.28 -7.64 -11.20
C GLY A 181 -0.90 -7.10 -10.78
N SER A 182 -0.69 -5.79 -10.79
CA SER A 182 0.56 -5.17 -10.38
C SER A 182 0.59 -4.85 -8.89
N ASP A 183 1.75 -4.97 -8.27
CA ASP A 183 2.00 -4.59 -6.86
C ASP A 183 2.73 -3.25 -6.73
N ALA A 184 3.38 -2.79 -7.81
CA ALA A 184 4.04 -1.48 -7.90
C ALA A 184 3.92 -0.90 -9.32
N VAL A 185 4.20 0.40 -9.47
CA VAL A 185 4.27 1.08 -10.78
C VAL A 185 5.66 1.67 -10.96
N GLU A 186 6.35 1.29 -12.02
CA GLU A 186 7.68 1.82 -12.35
C GLU A 186 7.55 3.04 -13.27
N LEU A 187 7.98 4.21 -12.78
CA LEU A 187 8.16 5.42 -13.56
C LEU A 187 9.54 5.37 -14.24
N ARG A 188 9.52 5.15 -15.55
CA ARG A 188 10.71 5.19 -16.42
C ARG A 188 11.05 6.63 -16.81
N VAL A 189 11.85 7.28 -15.97
CA VAL A 189 12.25 8.68 -16.13
C VAL A 189 12.98 8.90 -17.45
N ASP A 190 13.79 7.93 -17.87
CA ASP A 190 14.50 7.96 -19.14
C ASP A 190 13.58 7.93 -20.38
N LEU A 191 12.31 7.53 -20.22
CA LEU A 191 11.35 7.50 -21.33
C LEU A 191 10.46 8.75 -21.38
N LEU A 192 10.49 9.59 -20.35
CA LEU A 192 9.77 10.85 -20.32
C LEU A 192 10.30 11.82 -21.39
N LYS A 193 9.40 12.62 -21.97
CA LYS A 193 9.72 13.62 -22.98
C LYS A 193 9.14 14.97 -22.60
N GLU A 194 9.95 15.80 -21.97
CA GLU A 194 9.61 17.19 -21.66
C GLU A 194 9.62 18.03 -22.94
N PRO A 195 8.48 18.63 -23.34
CA PRO A 195 8.44 19.52 -24.51
C PRO A 195 9.11 20.87 -24.21
N LEU A 196 9.84 21.40 -25.19
CA LEU A 196 10.47 22.72 -25.14
C LEU A 196 9.67 23.74 -25.97
N SER A 197 9.89 25.03 -25.72
CA SER A 197 9.19 26.13 -26.39
C SER A 197 9.42 26.21 -27.91
N ASP A 198 10.51 25.61 -28.40
CA ASP A 198 10.87 25.54 -29.82
C ASP A 198 10.23 24.34 -30.55
N GLY A 199 9.38 23.56 -29.88
CA GLY A 199 8.74 22.37 -30.43
C GLY A 199 9.61 21.11 -30.40
N THR A 200 10.83 21.18 -29.85
CA THR A 200 11.68 20.02 -29.60
C THR A 200 11.41 19.44 -28.20
N PHE A 201 12.17 18.41 -27.82
CA PHE A 201 12.10 17.81 -26.49
C PHE A 201 13.46 17.90 -25.81
N SER A 202 13.47 18.07 -24.49
CA SER A 202 14.71 18.02 -23.72
C SER A 202 15.39 16.66 -23.89
N SER A 203 16.72 16.65 -24.00
CA SER A 203 17.52 15.42 -24.05
C SER A 203 17.45 14.64 -22.74
N VAL A 204 17.39 15.35 -21.62
CA VAL A 204 17.10 14.82 -20.29
C VAL A 204 15.96 15.66 -19.69
N PRO A 205 14.82 15.06 -19.31
CA PRO A 205 13.71 15.80 -18.74
C PRO A 205 14.13 16.48 -17.43
N SER A 206 13.82 17.75 -17.26
CA SER A 206 14.19 18.55 -16.08
C SER A 206 13.64 17.93 -14.79
N ILE A 207 14.34 18.14 -13.66
CA ILE A 207 13.86 17.74 -12.33
C ILE A 207 12.46 18.29 -12.05
N SER A 208 12.18 19.51 -12.50
CA SER A 208 10.85 20.13 -12.39
C SER A 208 9.77 19.29 -13.06
N TYR A 209 9.99 18.93 -14.32
CA TYR A 209 9.05 18.12 -15.09
C TYR A 209 8.88 16.73 -14.46
N VAL A 210 9.99 16.08 -14.11
CA VAL A 210 9.96 14.75 -13.48
C VAL A 210 9.23 14.76 -12.13
N GLY A 211 9.45 15.77 -11.30
CA GLY A 211 8.75 15.93 -10.03
C GLY A 211 7.24 16.05 -10.22
N GLU A 212 6.81 16.82 -11.21
CA GLU A 212 5.38 16.91 -11.58
C GLU A 212 4.83 15.54 -12.03
N GLN A 213 5.59 14.76 -12.80
CA GLN A 213 5.18 13.41 -13.21
C GLN A 213 5.01 12.47 -12.00
N VAL A 214 5.91 12.52 -11.02
CA VAL A 214 5.81 11.75 -9.77
C VAL A 214 4.56 12.13 -8.98
N MET A 215 4.31 13.45 -8.82
CA MET A 215 3.12 13.97 -8.16
C MET A 215 1.84 13.47 -8.85
N LEU A 216 1.73 13.66 -10.16
CA LEU A 216 0.55 13.25 -10.94
C LEU A 216 0.29 11.75 -10.87
N LEU A 217 1.35 10.93 -10.89
CA LEU A 217 1.24 9.48 -10.74
C LEU A 217 0.70 9.11 -9.37
N ARG A 218 1.31 9.62 -8.29
CA ARG A 218 0.92 9.31 -6.90
C ARG A 218 -0.50 9.72 -6.60
N GLN A 219 -0.97 10.83 -7.16
CA GLN A 219 -2.35 11.29 -7.03
C GLN A 219 -3.39 10.33 -7.61
N ARG A 220 -2.98 9.34 -8.42
CA ARG A 220 -3.88 8.49 -9.21
C ARG A 220 -3.73 7.00 -8.95
N THR A 221 -2.78 6.57 -8.13
CA THR A 221 -2.62 5.16 -7.75
C THR A 221 -2.34 5.03 -6.28
N GLU A 222 -2.72 3.88 -5.69
CA GLU A 222 -2.38 3.52 -4.31
C GLU A 222 -1.20 2.52 -4.24
N LEU A 223 -0.66 2.14 -5.40
CA LEU A 223 0.50 1.25 -5.51
C LEU A 223 1.80 2.01 -5.28
N PRO A 224 2.80 1.42 -4.59
CA PRO A 224 4.14 2.01 -4.46
C PRO A 224 4.76 2.30 -5.84
N ILE A 225 5.51 3.39 -5.91
CA ILE A 225 6.20 3.82 -7.12
C ILE A 225 7.64 3.31 -7.08
N ILE A 226 8.12 2.81 -8.22
CA ILE A 226 9.53 2.53 -8.50
C ILE A 226 10.03 3.65 -9.41
N PHE A 227 11.05 4.40 -8.98
CA PHE A 227 11.67 5.44 -9.79
C PHE A 227 12.92 4.89 -10.47
N THR A 228 12.98 4.99 -11.79
CA THR A 228 14.05 4.38 -12.58
C THR A 228 14.61 5.34 -13.62
N THR A 229 15.92 5.60 -13.51
CA THR A 229 16.74 6.26 -14.52
C THR A 229 17.57 5.18 -15.23
N ARG A 230 17.03 4.55 -16.28
CA ARG A 230 17.75 3.48 -17.01
C ARG A 230 18.79 4.09 -17.94
N CYS A 231 20.06 3.67 -17.84
CA CYS A 231 21.12 4.22 -18.67
C CYS A 231 21.11 3.69 -20.12
N THR A 232 21.80 4.37 -21.03
CA THR A 232 21.91 4.00 -22.45
C THR A 232 22.54 2.61 -22.67
N LYS A 233 23.54 2.21 -21.88
CA LYS A 233 24.17 0.87 -21.98
C LYS A 233 23.24 -0.26 -21.54
N GLU A 234 22.28 0.04 -20.66
CA GLU A 234 21.24 -0.89 -20.20
C GLU A 234 19.91 -0.69 -20.97
N ASN A 235 19.97 -0.21 -22.23
CA ASN A 235 18.83 -0.03 -23.12
C ASN A 235 17.75 0.95 -22.61
N GLY A 236 18.18 1.94 -21.83
CA GLY A 236 17.41 3.14 -21.53
C GLY A 236 17.87 4.33 -22.36
N LYS A 237 17.53 5.54 -21.91
CA LYS A 237 17.94 6.79 -22.56
C LYS A 237 18.67 7.76 -21.64
N PHE A 238 18.87 7.41 -20.37
CA PHE A 238 19.55 8.30 -19.43
C PHE A 238 21.07 8.32 -19.73
N PRO A 239 21.68 9.50 -19.86
CA PRO A 239 23.09 9.63 -20.27
C PRO A 239 24.04 9.12 -19.20
N MET A 240 25.12 8.43 -19.61
CA MET A 240 26.09 7.81 -18.70
C MET A 240 27.29 8.70 -18.37
N GLU A 241 27.49 9.77 -19.15
CA GLU A 241 28.67 10.63 -19.11
C GLU A 241 28.81 11.37 -17.77
N ASN A 242 27.70 11.56 -17.06
CA ASN A 242 27.66 12.20 -15.75
C ASN A 242 26.94 11.34 -14.71
N PRO A 243 27.64 10.44 -13.99
CA PRO A 243 27.05 9.64 -12.91
C PRO A 243 26.39 10.46 -11.80
N GLN A 244 26.87 11.69 -11.56
CA GLN A 244 26.30 12.57 -10.54
C GLN A 244 24.87 12.99 -10.88
N LEU A 245 24.51 13.01 -12.18
CA LEU A 245 23.14 13.25 -12.62
C LEU A 245 22.20 12.14 -12.13
N PHE A 246 22.63 10.87 -12.10
CA PHE A 246 21.83 9.79 -11.51
C PHE A 246 21.62 10.03 -10.02
N TYR A 247 22.67 10.41 -9.29
CA TYR A 247 22.55 10.74 -7.87
C TYR A 247 21.52 11.84 -7.64
N GLU A 248 21.55 12.92 -8.43
CA GLU A 248 20.61 14.04 -8.30
C GLU A 248 19.16 13.58 -8.45
N TYR A 249 18.84 12.81 -9.50
CA TYR A 249 17.48 12.36 -9.76
C TYR A 249 17.02 11.31 -8.74
N LEU A 250 17.87 10.34 -8.41
CA LEU A 250 17.55 9.28 -7.46
C LEU A 250 17.40 9.83 -6.03
N TYR A 251 18.26 10.76 -5.61
CA TYR A 251 18.12 11.42 -4.32
C TYR A 251 16.88 12.32 -4.29
N ARG A 252 16.57 13.02 -5.38
CA ARG A 252 15.34 13.79 -5.47
C ARG A 252 14.09 12.91 -5.39
N ALA A 253 14.11 11.71 -5.96
CA ALA A 253 13.03 10.73 -5.81
C ALA A 253 12.84 10.28 -4.34
N VAL A 254 13.95 10.12 -3.59
CA VAL A 254 13.88 9.89 -2.14
C VAL A 254 13.22 11.08 -1.43
N GLN A 255 13.60 12.31 -1.76
CA GLN A 255 13.01 13.51 -1.16
C GLN A 255 11.52 13.67 -1.51
N TRP A 256 11.10 13.29 -2.71
CA TRP A 256 9.69 13.19 -3.07
C TRP A 256 8.98 12.03 -2.36
N GLY A 257 9.67 11.22 -1.56
CA GLY A 257 9.09 10.11 -0.83
C GLY A 257 8.62 8.99 -1.75
N VAL A 258 9.39 8.64 -2.77
CA VAL A 258 9.13 7.46 -3.63
C VAL A 258 9.54 6.19 -2.90
N GLU A 259 8.71 5.14 -2.97
CA GLU A 259 8.91 3.93 -2.18
C GLU A 259 10.12 3.09 -2.61
N TYR A 260 10.43 3.06 -3.92
CA TYR A 260 11.58 2.34 -4.45
C TYR A 260 12.38 3.19 -5.44
N ILE A 261 13.71 3.13 -5.35
CA ILE A 261 14.61 3.69 -6.37
C ILE A 261 15.42 2.54 -7.01
N ASP A 262 15.50 2.53 -8.34
CA ASP A 262 16.30 1.57 -9.13
C ASP A 262 17.71 2.14 -9.32
N VAL A 263 18.69 1.54 -8.64
CA VAL A 263 20.09 2.00 -8.58
C VAL A 263 20.97 1.01 -9.33
N GLU A 264 21.48 1.43 -10.48
CA GLU A 264 22.29 0.57 -11.35
C GLU A 264 23.67 0.27 -10.76
N ILE A 265 24.10 -0.99 -10.85
CA ILE A 265 25.34 -1.46 -10.21
C ILE A 265 26.62 -0.85 -10.79
N TRP A 266 26.57 -0.35 -12.03
CA TRP A 266 27.73 0.29 -12.67
C TRP A 266 28.06 1.65 -12.04
N LEU A 267 27.12 2.27 -11.33
CA LEU A 267 27.36 3.55 -10.66
C LEU A 267 28.52 3.41 -9.67
N PRO A 268 29.38 4.44 -9.54
CA PRO A 268 30.45 4.48 -8.55
C PRO A 268 29.95 4.08 -7.15
N GLU A 269 30.77 3.35 -6.40
CA GLU A 269 30.35 2.85 -5.09
C GLU A 269 29.97 3.99 -4.14
N GLU A 270 30.68 5.12 -4.23
CA GLU A 270 30.44 6.32 -3.43
C GLU A 270 29.01 6.85 -3.63
N ILE A 271 28.51 6.84 -4.87
CA ILE A 271 27.14 7.23 -5.20
C ILE A 271 26.14 6.22 -4.62
N ARG A 272 26.37 4.93 -4.82
CA ARG A 272 25.50 3.86 -4.33
C ARG A 272 25.41 3.86 -2.80
N ARG A 273 26.53 4.06 -2.11
CA ARG A 273 26.62 4.18 -0.65
C ARG A 273 25.90 5.41 -0.14
N SER A 274 26.12 6.58 -0.75
CA SER A 274 25.47 7.83 -0.38
C SER A 274 23.94 7.74 -0.51
N LEU A 275 23.44 7.16 -1.61
CA LEU A 275 22.01 6.89 -1.77
C LEU A 275 21.48 5.95 -0.69
N TYR A 276 22.22 4.87 -0.39
CA TYR A 276 21.84 3.95 0.68
C TYR A 276 21.74 4.66 2.04
N GLU A 277 22.74 5.44 2.43
CA GLU A 277 22.76 6.16 3.72
C GLU A 277 21.65 7.21 3.83
N LYS A 278 21.28 7.85 2.70
CA LYS A 278 20.30 8.93 2.67
C LYS A 278 18.90 8.52 2.21
N ARG A 279 18.63 7.23 2.00
CA ARG A 279 17.35 6.73 1.42
C ARG A 279 16.12 6.97 2.27
N GLY A 280 16.27 7.38 3.54
CA GLY A 280 15.15 7.49 4.47
C GLY A 280 14.36 6.17 4.52
N ASN A 281 13.07 6.22 4.22
CA ASN A 281 12.20 5.03 4.17
C ASN A 281 12.15 4.34 2.80
N SER A 282 12.75 4.93 1.76
CA SER A 282 12.85 4.34 0.42
C SER A 282 13.70 3.08 0.42
N LYS A 283 13.37 2.17 -0.49
CA LYS A 283 14.09 0.92 -0.70
C LYS A 283 14.87 0.95 -2.01
N ILE A 284 16.03 0.32 -2.02
CA ILE A 284 16.90 0.28 -3.18
C ILE A 284 16.70 -1.05 -3.91
N ILE A 285 16.31 -0.94 -5.18
CA ILE A 285 16.41 -2.04 -6.14
C ILE A 285 17.78 -1.90 -6.82
N SER A 286 18.76 -2.71 -6.42
CA SER A 286 20.06 -2.70 -7.07
C SER A 286 19.97 -3.45 -8.39
N ALA A 287 20.13 -2.74 -9.51
CA ALA A 287 19.83 -3.25 -10.83
C ALA A 287 21.07 -3.50 -11.69
N PHE A 288 21.00 -4.56 -12.48
CA PHE A 288 21.99 -4.91 -13.49
C PHE A 288 21.27 -5.43 -14.73
N HIS A 289 21.67 -4.93 -15.90
CA HIS A 289 21.23 -5.49 -17.18
C HIS A 289 22.40 -5.87 -18.07
N ASP A 290 22.30 -7.02 -18.73
CA ASP A 290 23.20 -7.41 -19.82
C ASP A 290 22.44 -7.58 -21.13
N PHE A 291 22.84 -6.80 -22.13
CA PHE A 291 22.32 -6.88 -23.50
C PHE A 291 23.33 -7.50 -24.48
N SER A 292 24.51 -7.90 -24.00
CA SER A 292 25.54 -8.48 -24.86
C SER A 292 25.21 -9.89 -25.34
N GLY A 293 24.37 -10.62 -24.58
CA GLY A 293 24.11 -12.03 -24.81
C GLY A 293 25.31 -12.93 -24.48
N ALA A 294 26.37 -12.38 -23.90
CA ALA A 294 27.55 -13.13 -23.48
C ALA A 294 27.50 -13.52 -21.99
N PHE A 295 26.57 -12.95 -21.22
CA PHE A 295 26.39 -13.28 -19.81
C PHE A 295 25.88 -14.72 -19.62
N ARG A 296 26.39 -15.41 -18.59
CA ARG A 296 26.05 -16.82 -18.32
C ARG A 296 25.57 -17.05 -16.89
N TRP A 297 24.64 -17.99 -16.76
CA TRP A 297 24.14 -18.49 -15.50
C TRP A 297 24.59 -19.95 -15.28
N PRO A 298 24.78 -20.37 -14.03
CA PRO A 298 25.50 -19.57 -13.04
C PRO A 298 26.91 -19.21 -13.56
N SER A 299 27.48 -18.12 -13.09
CA SER A 299 28.87 -17.76 -13.35
C SER A 299 29.48 -17.04 -12.15
N GLU A 300 30.82 -16.98 -12.09
CA GLU A 300 31.52 -16.16 -11.09
C GLU A 300 31.05 -14.71 -11.20
N ARG A 301 30.96 -14.19 -12.42
CA ARG A 301 30.47 -12.83 -12.67
C ARG A 301 29.05 -12.59 -12.12
N ALA A 302 28.14 -13.56 -12.25
CA ALA A 302 26.81 -13.48 -11.67
C ALA A 302 26.84 -13.42 -10.13
N GLN A 303 27.69 -14.23 -9.50
CA GLN A 303 27.89 -14.21 -8.05
C GLN A 303 28.50 -12.89 -7.57
N GLU A 304 29.46 -12.34 -8.31
CA GLU A 304 30.06 -11.03 -8.02
C GLU A 304 29.03 -9.91 -8.05
N ILE A 305 28.24 -9.83 -9.13
CA ILE A 305 27.20 -8.81 -9.26
C ILE A 305 26.21 -8.92 -8.11
N PHE A 306 25.76 -10.13 -7.76
CA PHE A 306 24.87 -10.32 -6.62
C PHE A 306 25.52 -9.86 -5.31
N ARG A 307 26.77 -10.26 -5.06
CA ARG A 307 27.54 -9.91 -3.85
C ARG A 307 27.75 -8.40 -3.71
N ASP A 308 27.98 -7.69 -4.81
CA ASP A 308 28.20 -6.24 -4.79
C ASP A 308 26.87 -5.48 -4.69
N SER A 309 25.83 -5.98 -5.35
CA SER A 309 24.46 -5.44 -5.29
C SER A 309 23.87 -5.54 -3.88
N ARG A 310 24.07 -6.68 -3.19
CA ARG A 310 23.49 -6.91 -1.86
C ARG A 310 24.05 -6.02 -0.75
N ARG A 311 25.13 -5.28 -0.99
CA ARG A 311 25.69 -4.34 0.00
C ARG A 311 24.78 -3.14 0.24
N TYR A 312 24.08 -2.71 -0.81
CA TYR A 312 23.29 -1.47 -0.81
C TYR A 312 21.87 -1.66 -1.38
N GLY A 313 21.48 -2.88 -1.76
CA GLY A 313 20.15 -3.20 -2.28
C GLY A 313 19.28 -3.91 -1.25
N ASP A 314 18.03 -3.47 -1.12
CA ASP A 314 16.94 -4.21 -0.43
C ASP A 314 16.37 -5.32 -1.34
N ILE A 315 16.48 -5.14 -2.66
CA ILE A 315 16.18 -6.13 -3.71
C ILE A 315 17.34 -6.11 -4.72
N VAL A 316 17.77 -7.29 -5.19
CA VAL A 316 18.74 -7.40 -6.29
C VAL A 316 17.98 -7.76 -7.57
N LYS A 317 18.12 -6.94 -8.61
CA LYS A 317 17.48 -7.09 -9.92
C LYS A 317 18.53 -7.38 -10.99
N MET A 318 18.46 -8.55 -11.62
CA MET A 318 19.41 -8.94 -12.68
C MET A 318 18.65 -9.41 -13.93
N ILE A 319 18.85 -8.73 -15.05
CA ILE A 319 18.10 -9.00 -16.28
C ILE A 319 19.06 -9.18 -17.45
N THR A 320 19.02 -10.34 -18.13
CA THR A 320 20.04 -10.69 -19.12
C THR A 320 19.43 -11.19 -20.42
N VAL A 321 20.06 -10.91 -21.56
CA VAL A 321 19.72 -11.59 -22.83
C VAL A 321 20.32 -12.99 -22.82
N ILE A 322 19.57 -13.96 -23.31
CA ILE A 322 20.01 -15.35 -23.48
C ILE A 322 19.92 -15.75 -24.95
N ASN A 323 20.65 -16.79 -25.33
CA ASN A 323 20.67 -17.33 -26.68
C ASN A 323 20.04 -18.72 -26.78
N ASP A 324 19.95 -19.45 -25.66
CA ASP A 324 19.34 -20.78 -25.58
C ASP A 324 18.29 -20.86 -24.46
N VAL A 325 17.26 -21.70 -24.65
CA VAL A 325 16.21 -21.93 -23.66
C VAL A 325 16.76 -22.56 -22.37
N SER A 326 17.83 -23.36 -22.45
CA SER A 326 18.46 -24.02 -21.30
C SER A 326 18.95 -23.04 -20.24
N GLU A 327 19.32 -21.83 -20.65
CA GLU A 327 19.82 -20.75 -19.79
C GLU A 327 18.75 -20.27 -18.79
N ASN A 328 17.46 -20.54 -19.04
CA ASN A 328 16.41 -20.32 -18.04
C ASN A 328 16.54 -21.27 -16.85
N TYR A 329 16.86 -22.54 -17.08
CA TYR A 329 17.04 -23.52 -16.01
C TYR A 329 18.32 -23.26 -15.22
N GLU A 330 19.36 -22.77 -15.90
CA GLU A 330 20.59 -22.31 -15.25
C GLU A 330 20.34 -21.11 -14.34
N LEU A 331 19.49 -20.17 -14.76
CA LEU A 331 19.03 -19.07 -13.92
C LEU A 331 18.22 -19.58 -12.71
N GLU A 332 17.34 -20.57 -12.89
CA GLU A 332 16.63 -21.19 -11.75
C GLU A 332 17.60 -21.84 -10.76
N TYR A 333 18.62 -22.52 -11.27
CA TYR A 333 19.67 -23.10 -10.44
C TYR A 333 20.44 -22.01 -9.67
N PHE A 334 20.85 -20.93 -10.34
CA PHE A 334 21.47 -19.78 -9.70
C PHE A 334 20.57 -19.16 -8.61
N ARG A 335 19.27 -18.97 -8.89
CA ARG A 335 18.31 -18.46 -7.91
C ARG A 335 18.21 -19.36 -6.67
N SER A 336 18.22 -20.68 -6.87
CA SER A 336 18.25 -21.64 -5.76
C SER A 336 19.53 -21.53 -4.92
N GLN A 337 20.69 -21.39 -5.57
CA GLN A 337 21.96 -21.18 -4.87
C GLN A 337 21.95 -19.89 -4.04
N ILE A 338 21.49 -18.77 -4.63
CA ILE A 338 21.40 -17.49 -3.93
C ILE A 338 20.51 -17.60 -2.70
N ARG A 339 19.32 -18.21 -2.81
CA ARG A 339 18.41 -18.41 -1.68
C ARG A 339 19.02 -19.29 -0.59
N ALA A 340 19.70 -20.38 -0.95
CA ALA A 340 20.32 -21.29 0.01
C ALA A 340 21.50 -20.65 0.74
N ASN A 341 22.34 -19.89 0.02
CA ASN A 341 23.56 -19.30 0.56
C ASN A 341 23.34 -17.93 1.22
N ASN A 342 22.17 -17.31 1.01
CA ASN A 342 21.86 -15.97 1.50
C ASN A 342 20.42 -15.89 2.07
N PRO A 343 20.07 -16.72 3.08
CA PRO A 343 18.68 -16.81 3.57
C PRO A 343 18.17 -15.50 4.20
N SER A 344 19.08 -14.66 4.71
CA SER A 344 18.77 -13.33 5.26
C SER A 344 19.20 -12.18 4.33
N GLY A 345 19.60 -12.50 3.09
CA GLY A 345 19.99 -11.50 2.09
C GLY A 345 18.79 -10.88 1.38
N PRO A 346 19.02 -9.83 0.57
CA PRO A 346 17.97 -9.26 -0.27
C PRO A 346 17.46 -10.30 -1.28
N ALA A 347 16.17 -10.21 -1.59
CA ALA A 347 15.54 -11.09 -2.56
C ALA A 347 16.06 -10.83 -3.98
N LEU A 348 16.14 -11.89 -4.78
CA LEU A 348 16.59 -11.84 -6.17
C LEU A 348 15.39 -11.78 -7.13
N SER A 349 15.24 -10.66 -7.84
CA SER A 349 14.40 -10.49 -9.01
C SER A 349 15.25 -10.72 -10.26
N ALA A 350 15.22 -11.91 -10.83
CA ALA A 350 16.05 -12.20 -12.01
C ALA A 350 15.27 -12.87 -13.14
N VAL A 351 15.40 -12.32 -14.33
CA VAL A 351 14.70 -12.79 -15.55
C VAL A 351 15.60 -12.68 -16.77
N ASN A 352 15.39 -13.58 -17.71
CA ASN A 352 15.98 -13.52 -19.03
C ASN A 352 15.05 -12.78 -20.01
N MET A 353 15.64 -12.00 -20.91
CA MET A 353 14.92 -11.23 -21.93
C MET A 353 14.60 -12.06 -23.18
N GLY A 354 13.75 -11.49 -24.03
CA GLY A 354 13.37 -12.10 -25.30
C GLY A 354 12.35 -13.23 -25.14
N ARG A 355 11.89 -13.75 -26.28
CA ARG A 355 10.88 -14.81 -26.31
C ARG A 355 11.37 -16.08 -25.61
N LEU A 356 12.65 -16.44 -25.80
CA LEU A 356 13.27 -17.59 -25.14
C LEU A 356 13.28 -17.45 -23.61
N GLY A 357 13.33 -16.21 -23.10
CA GLY A 357 13.38 -15.91 -21.66
C GLY A 357 12.04 -15.95 -20.94
N GLN A 358 10.91 -16.13 -21.63
CA GLN A 358 9.56 -16.06 -21.03
C GLN A 358 9.37 -17.03 -19.86
N ILE A 359 9.98 -18.21 -19.90
CA ILE A 359 9.94 -19.19 -18.80
C ILE A 359 10.49 -18.60 -17.50
N SER A 360 11.63 -17.91 -17.55
CA SER A 360 12.22 -17.28 -16.37
C SER A 360 11.31 -16.19 -15.76
N ARG A 361 10.51 -15.49 -16.57
CA ARG A 361 9.53 -14.50 -16.09
C ARG A 361 8.37 -15.18 -15.37
N ALA A 362 7.93 -16.33 -15.86
CA ALA A 362 6.93 -17.13 -15.18
C ALA A 362 7.45 -17.66 -13.83
N PHE A 363 8.72 -18.05 -13.73
CA PHE A 363 9.28 -18.58 -12.48
C PHE A 363 9.78 -17.51 -11.49
N ASN A 364 10.12 -16.31 -11.95
CA ASN A 364 10.49 -15.23 -11.06
C ASN A 364 9.32 -14.80 -10.18
N THR A 365 9.50 -14.87 -8.85
CA THR A 365 8.45 -14.53 -7.87
C THR A 365 8.62 -13.16 -7.25
N VAL A 366 9.76 -12.50 -7.44
CA VAL A 366 10.09 -11.24 -6.77
C VAL A 366 10.06 -10.12 -7.80
N PHE A 367 9.15 -9.16 -7.66
CA PHE A 367 9.06 -7.96 -8.49
C PHE A 367 9.21 -8.26 -9.98
N SER A 368 8.44 -9.23 -10.49
CA SER A 368 8.45 -9.58 -11.91
C SER A 368 7.96 -8.40 -12.76
N PRO A 369 8.75 -7.88 -13.71
CA PRO A 369 8.30 -6.82 -14.60
C PRO A 369 7.22 -7.38 -15.55
N ILE A 370 6.04 -6.76 -15.55
CA ILE A 370 4.89 -7.13 -16.40
C ILE A 370 4.54 -6.04 -17.41
N THR A 371 3.84 -6.42 -18.47
CA THR A 371 3.25 -5.50 -19.47
C THR A 371 1.72 -5.53 -19.39
N HIS A 372 1.06 -4.67 -20.17
CA HIS A 372 -0.38 -4.67 -20.34
C HIS A 372 -0.72 -4.34 -21.81
N PRO A 373 -1.76 -4.96 -22.42
CA PRO A 373 -2.14 -4.69 -23.82
C PRO A 373 -2.44 -3.23 -24.16
N LEU A 374 -2.84 -2.43 -23.17
CA LEU A 374 -3.10 -0.98 -23.32
C LEU A 374 -1.85 -0.11 -23.22
N LEU A 375 -0.66 -0.67 -22.97
CA LEU A 375 0.59 0.11 -23.00
C LEU A 375 0.99 0.40 -24.45
N PRO A 376 1.49 1.62 -24.74
CA PRO A 376 1.85 2.01 -26.11
C PRO A 376 3.08 1.26 -26.62
N ILE A 377 3.96 0.85 -25.72
CA ILE A 377 5.24 0.19 -26.00
C ILE A 377 5.48 -0.82 -24.88
N VAL A 378 5.95 -2.02 -25.24
CA VAL A 378 6.43 -3.01 -24.28
C VAL A 378 7.84 -2.61 -23.80
N ALA A 379 8.06 -2.53 -22.49
CA ALA A 379 9.31 -1.99 -21.93
C ALA A 379 10.55 -2.83 -22.27
N ALA A 380 10.39 -4.15 -22.45
CA ALA A 380 11.47 -5.05 -22.88
C ALA A 380 10.94 -6.21 -23.75
N PRO A 381 11.75 -6.75 -24.69
CA PRO A 381 11.37 -7.91 -25.49
C PRO A 381 10.98 -9.13 -24.64
N GLY A 382 9.91 -9.81 -25.03
CA GLY A 382 9.40 -11.02 -24.37
C GLY A 382 8.74 -10.80 -23.01
N GLN A 383 8.44 -9.55 -22.64
CA GLN A 383 7.67 -9.25 -21.43
C GLN A 383 6.26 -9.82 -21.51
N MET A 384 5.75 -10.30 -20.37
CA MET A 384 4.44 -10.94 -20.24
C MET A 384 3.56 -10.11 -19.31
N SER A 385 2.26 -10.09 -19.57
CA SER A 385 1.26 -9.59 -18.64
C SER A 385 1.09 -10.53 -17.44
N ALA A 386 0.47 -10.03 -16.37
CA ALA A 386 0.10 -10.87 -15.23
C ALA A 386 -0.78 -12.07 -15.67
N ALA A 387 -1.72 -11.82 -16.59
CA ALA A 387 -2.60 -12.85 -17.15
C ALA A 387 -1.85 -13.95 -17.91
N GLU A 388 -0.89 -13.58 -18.76
CA GLU A 388 -0.06 -14.54 -19.48
C GLU A 388 0.82 -15.35 -18.53
N ILE A 389 1.39 -14.73 -17.50
CA ILE A 389 2.17 -15.43 -16.47
C ILE A 389 1.30 -16.45 -15.73
N ASN A 390 0.14 -16.03 -15.24
CA ASN A 390 -0.78 -16.91 -14.51
C ASN A 390 -1.27 -18.07 -15.39
N SER A 391 -1.61 -17.80 -16.64
CA SER A 391 -2.01 -18.83 -17.62
C SER A 391 -0.89 -19.83 -17.90
N SER A 392 0.36 -19.35 -18.01
CA SER A 392 1.53 -20.21 -18.21
C SER A 392 1.78 -21.11 -17.00
N LEU A 393 1.69 -20.55 -15.78
CA LEU A 393 1.82 -21.30 -14.54
C LEU A 393 0.73 -22.35 -14.38
N ALA A 394 -0.52 -22.01 -14.75
CA ALA A 394 -1.62 -22.96 -14.73
C ALA A 394 -1.39 -24.12 -15.71
N THR A 395 -0.93 -23.82 -16.93
CA THR A 395 -0.60 -24.83 -17.95
C THR A 395 0.52 -25.77 -17.47
N MET A 396 1.52 -25.24 -16.78
CA MET A 396 2.62 -26.01 -16.19
C MET A 396 2.25 -26.69 -14.86
N SER A 397 0.98 -26.63 -14.42
CA SER A 397 0.52 -27.12 -13.11
C SER A 397 1.24 -26.51 -11.90
N GLN A 398 1.89 -25.36 -12.08
CA GLN A 398 2.51 -24.56 -11.01
C GLN A 398 1.50 -23.64 -10.32
N LEU A 399 0.35 -23.38 -10.97
CA LEU A 399 -0.83 -22.74 -10.38
C LEU A 399 -2.04 -23.67 -10.57
N PRO A 400 -2.16 -24.75 -9.78
CA PRO A 400 -3.22 -25.73 -9.97
C PRO A 400 -4.60 -25.09 -9.76
N ARG A 401 -5.55 -25.47 -10.62
CA ARG A 401 -6.94 -25.02 -10.52
C ARG A 401 -7.53 -25.41 -9.16
N LYS A 402 -8.22 -24.46 -8.55
CA LYS A 402 -8.93 -24.61 -7.28
C LYS A 402 -10.33 -24.00 -7.37
N THR A 403 -11.23 -24.43 -6.51
CA THR A 403 -12.54 -23.83 -6.32
C THR A 403 -12.48 -22.81 -5.19
N ILE A 404 -12.83 -21.57 -5.51
CA ILE A 404 -12.97 -20.46 -4.57
C ILE A 404 -14.47 -20.25 -4.33
N PHE A 405 -14.88 -20.18 -3.07
CA PHE A 405 -16.28 -20.04 -2.70
C PHE A 405 -16.60 -18.59 -2.30
N ALA A 406 -17.69 -18.04 -2.83
CA ALA A 406 -18.30 -16.83 -2.33
C ALA A 406 -19.57 -17.22 -1.57
N ILE A 407 -19.46 -17.35 -0.25
CA ILE A 407 -20.53 -17.84 0.63
C ILE A 407 -21.21 -16.63 1.27
N THR A 408 -22.39 -16.27 0.76
CA THR A 408 -23.10 -15.07 1.18
C THR A 408 -24.52 -15.39 1.64
N SER A 409 -25.12 -14.51 2.43
CA SER A 409 -26.55 -14.62 2.81
C SER A 409 -27.53 -14.28 1.69
N ARG A 410 -27.06 -13.60 0.64
CA ARG A 410 -27.79 -13.27 -0.58
C ARG A 410 -26.81 -13.19 -1.76
N PRO A 411 -27.24 -13.49 -3.00
CA PRO A 411 -26.41 -13.26 -4.18
C PRO A 411 -25.91 -11.82 -4.22
N SER A 412 -24.59 -11.63 -4.35
CA SER A 412 -23.95 -10.31 -4.33
C SER A 412 -23.25 -10.04 -5.66
N ALA A 413 -23.23 -8.78 -6.06
CA ALA A 413 -22.48 -8.34 -7.25
C ALA A 413 -20.95 -8.49 -7.08
N GLN A 414 -20.48 -8.69 -5.85
CA GLN A 414 -19.09 -8.98 -5.55
C GLN A 414 -18.63 -10.32 -6.17
N THR A 415 -19.52 -11.31 -6.27
CA THR A 415 -19.22 -12.56 -6.99
C THR A 415 -18.93 -12.30 -8.47
N ALA A 416 -19.78 -11.53 -9.15
CA ALA A 416 -19.56 -11.18 -10.56
C ALA A 416 -18.27 -10.37 -10.76
N PHE A 417 -17.90 -9.55 -9.77
CA PHE A 417 -16.63 -8.84 -9.76
C PHE A 417 -15.42 -9.80 -9.63
N PHE A 418 -15.47 -10.77 -8.71
CA PHE A 418 -14.40 -11.78 -8.59
C PHE A 418 -14.22 -12.59 -9.88
N GLU A 419 -15.32 -12.99 -10.53
CA GLU A 419 -15.25 -13.72 -11.80
C GLU A 419 -14.56 -12.90 -12.89
N LYS A 420 -14.91 -11.61 -13.02
CA LYS A 420 -14.20 -10.69 -13.93
C LYS A 420 -12.72 -10.60 -13.60
N CYS A 421 -12.37 -10.42 -12.33
CA CYS A 421 -10.96 -10.36 -11.92
C CYS A 421 -10.21 -11.64 -12.27
N PHE A 422 -10.81 -12.82 -12.06
CA PHE A 422 -10.14 -14.08 -12.38
C PHE A 422 -9.86 -14.20 -13.87
N ASN A 423 -10.82 -13.82 -14.71
CA ASN A 423 -10.66 -13.81 -16.17
C ASN A 423 -9.59 -12.81 -16.62
N GLU A 424 -9.66 -11.56 -16.16
CA GLU A 424 -8.68 -10.51 -16.51
C GLU A 424 -7.26 -10.85 -16.04
N LEU A 425 -7.13 -11.57 -14.92
CA LEU A 425 -5.84 -12.01 -14.37
C LEU A 425 -5.38 -13.37 -14.92
N GLY A 426 -6.08 -13.98 -15.87
CA GLY A 426 -5.72 -15.30 -16.41
C GLY A 426 -5.69 -16.41 -15.37
N LEU A 427 -6.48 -16.29 -14.30
CA LEU A 427 -6.59 -17.28 -13.24
C LEU A 427 -7.59 -18.37 -13.63
N THR A 428 -7.18 -19.64 -13.53
CA THR A 428 -8.02 -20.78 -13.94
C THR A 428 -8.95 -21.30 -12.83
N HIS A 429 -8.97 -20.64 -11.67
CA HIS A 429 -9.81 -21.02 -10.54
C HIS A 429 -11.30 -21.02 -10.91
N ARG A 430 -12.07 -21.93 -10.30
CA ARG A 430 -13.54 -21.94 -10.40
C ARG A 430 -14.10 -21.08 -9.28
N LEU A 431 -14.88 -20.06 -9.58
CA LEU A 431 -15.66 -19.35 -8.57
C LEU A 431 -17.01 -20.05 -8.37
N SER A 432 -17.39 -20.31 -7.12
CA SER A 432 -18.67 -20.91 -6.76
C SER A 432 -19.43 -20.00 -5.80
N ALA A 433 -20.58 -19.48 -6.25
CA ALA A 433 -21.45 -18.67 -5.41
C ALA A 433 -22.39 -19.59 -4.62
N VAL A 434 -22.44 -19.42 -3.31
CA VAL A 434 -23.25 -20.25 -2.41
C VAL A 434 -24.09 -19.35 -1.53
N ASP A 435 -25.41 -19.53 -1.56
CA ASP A 435 -26.29 -19.00 -0.53
C ASP A 435 -26.13 -19.87 0.72
N ARG A 436 -25.60 -19.26 1.79
CA ARG A 436 -25.34 -19.96 3.05
C ARG A 436 -26.62 -20.48 3.70
N GLY A 437 -27.72 -19.74 3.59
CA GLY A 437 -28.88 -19.94 4.44
C GLY A 437 -28.55 -19.98 5.95
N PRO A 438 -29.54 -20.30 6.82
CA PRO A 438 -29.36 -20.32 8.27
C PRO A 438 -28.64 -21.58 8.81
N LYS A 439 -28.54 -22.66 8.02
CA LYS A 439 -27.95 -23.96 8.44
C LYS A 439 -26.81 -24.44 7.51
N GLY A 440 -26.26 -23.57 6.66
CA GLY A 440 -25.26 -23.97 5.67
C GLY A 440 -23.99 -24.56 6.29
N ASN A 441 -23.61 -25.76 5.84
CA ASN A 441 -22.43 -26.46 6.33
C ASN A 441 -21.17 -26.06 5.54
N ILE A 442 -20.44 -25.06 6.04
CA ILE A 442 -19.19 -24.56 5.44
C ILE A 442 -18.09 -25.64 5.43
N GLU A 443 -18.06 -26.51 6.44
CA GLU A 443 -17.08 -27.61 6.56
C GLU A 443 -17.06 -28.51 5.33
N SER A 444 -18.25 -28.80 4.77
CA SER A 444 -18.37 -29.65 3.58
C SER A 444 -17.71 -29.07 2.32
N PHE A 445 -17.61 -27.74 2.22
CA PHE A 445 -16.87 -27.07 1.15
C PHE A 445 -15.37 -27.10 1.44
N CYS A 446 -14.98 -26.81 2.68
CA CYS A 446 -13.58 -26.83 3.13
C CYS A 446 -12.93 -28.21 2.98
N SER A 447 -13.69 -29.30 3.09
CA SER A 447 -13.20 -30.67 2.93
C SER A 447 -12.95 -31.09 1.48
N GLN A 448 -13.32 -30.27 0.48
CA GLN A 448 -13.12 -30.62 -0.93
C GLN A 448 -11.63 -30.59 -1.30
N PRO A 449 -11.12 -31.58 -2.06
CA PRO A 449 -9.69 -31.66 -2.41
C PRO A 449 -9.22 -30.48 -3.29
N ASP A 450 -10.13 -29.87 -4.04
CA ASP A 450 -9.89 -28.70 -4.86
C ASP A 450 -10.28 -27.39 -4.16
N PHE A 451 -10.62 -27.39 -2.87
CA PHE A 451 -10.87 -26.16 -2.12
C PHE A 451 -9.64 -25.24 -2.17
N GLY A 452 -9.83 -24.00 -2.61
CA GLY A 452 -8.79 -22.97 -2.67
C GLY A 452 -8.98 -21.85 -1.66
N GLY A 453 -10.20 -21.70 -1.12
CA GLY A 453 -10.54 -20.67 -0.15
C GLY A 453 -11.99 -20.24 -0.26
N ALA A 454 -12.42 -19.39 0.68
CA ALA A 454 -13.76 -18.85 0.71
C ALA A 454 -13.79 -17.41 1.23
N TYR A 455 -14.66 -16.60 0.65
CA TYR A 455 -15.14 -15.34 1.22
C TYR A 455 -16.51 -15.59 1.89
N LEU A 456 -16.72 -15.05 3.08
CA LEU A 456 -17.90 -15.26 3.92
C LEU A 456 -18.56 -13.93 4.26
N ASN A 457 -19.85 -13.78 3.95
CA ASN A 457 -20.65 -12.63 4.40
C ASN A 457 -22.11 -13.02 4.72
N PRO A 458 -22.52 -13.09 6.00
CA PRO A 458 -21.79 -12.61 7.18
C PRO A 458 -20.63 -13.55 7.58
N PRO A 459 -19.68 -13.06 8.41
CA PRO A 459 -18.59 -13.87 8.94
C PRO A 459 -19.09 -15.01 9.83
N ILE A 460 -18.18 -15.94 10.17
CA ILE A 460 -18.41 -17.01 11.14
C ILE A 460 -17.58 -16.80 12.40
N ALA A 461 -17.99 -17.41 13.51
CA ALA A 461 -17.19 -17.42 14.73
C ALA A 461 -15.83 -18.08 14.47
N ALA A 462 -14.76 -17.53 15.06
CA ALA A 462 -13.40 -18.02 14.82
C ALA A 462 -13.14 -19.43 15.35
N ALA A 463 -13.89 -19.88 16.36
CA ALA A 463 -13.80 -21.23 16.90
C ALA A 463 -14.47 -22.25 15.96
N GLN A 464 -13.76 -22.67 14.92
CA GLN A 464 -14.19 -23.73 14.01
C GLN A 464 -13.22 -24.91 14.08
N ALA A 465 -13.71 -26.11 14.43
CA ALA A 465 -12.85 -27.29 14.55
C ALA A 465 -12.13 -27.65 13.24
N TYR A 466 -12.76 -27.38 12.10
CA TYR A 466 -12.21 -27.63 10.76
C TYR A 466 -11.31 -26.50 10.24
N ILE A 467 -11.15 -25.40 10.97
CA ILE A 467 -10.22 -24.29 10.65
C ILE A 467 -9.28 -24.11 11.84
N PRO A 468 -8.26 -24.99 11.98
CA PRO A 468 -7.44 -25.03 13.19
C PRO A 468 -6.50 -23.85 13.32
N GLN A 469 -6.18 -23.15 12.23
CA GLN A 469 -5.29 -22.00 12.24
C GLN A 469 -6.05 -20.72 11.97
N LEU A 470 -5.70 -19.68 12.73
CA LEU A 470 -6.28 -18.35 12.62
C LEU A 470 -5.16 -17.34 12.48
N SER A 471 -5.39 -16.32 11.66
CA SER A 471 -4.59 -15.10 11.71
C SER A 471 -4.71 -14.44 13.08
N ASP A 472 -3.73 -13.61 13.44
CA ASP A 472 -3.80 -12.84 14.67
C ASP A 472 -5.04 -11.93 14.71
N ALA A 473 -5.44 -11.39 13.56
CA ALA A 473 -6.65 -10.58 13.43
C ALA A 473 -7.92 -11.40 13.66
N ALA A 474 -8.12 -12.53 12.98
CA ALA A 474 -9.30 -13.36 13.17
C ALA A 474 -9.40 -13.90 14.61
N ARG A 475 -8.28 -14.27 15.21
CA ARG A 475 -8.22 -14.68 16.62
C ARG A 475 -8.61 -13.55 17.57
N ALA A 476 -8.06 -12.35 17.36
CA ALA A 476 -8.33 -11.20 18.20
C ALA A 476 -9.77 -10.69 18.06
N ILE A 477 -10.31 -10.66 16.84
CA ILE A 477 -11.68 -10.25 16.52
C ILE A 477 -12.70 -11.31 16.99
N GLY A 478 -12.34 -12.59 16.91
CA GLY A 478 -13.25 -13.70 17.19
C GLY A 478 -14.14 -14.09 16.01
N ALA A 479 -13.86 -13.59 14.81
CA ALA A 479 -14.65 -13.86 13.61
C ALA A 479 -13.77 -14.04 12.35
N ILE A 480 -14.19 -14.94 11.47
CA ILE A 480 -13.58 -15.26 10.17
C ILE A 480 -14.51 -14.78 9.06
N ASP A 481 -14.01 -13.94 8.16
CA ASP A 481 -14.71 -13.57 6.92
C ASP A 481 -14.03 -14.13 5.66
N THR A 482 -12.82 -14.69 5.80
CA THR A 482 -12.01 -15.18 4.69
C THR A 482 -11.30 -16.45 5.14
N ILE A 483 -11.37 -17.50 4.33
CA ILE A 483 -10.67 -18.77 4.56
C ILE A 483 -9.69 -18.96 3.41
N THR A 484 -8.42 -19.17 3.71
CA THR A 484 -7.41 -19.52 2.70
C THR A 484 -6.95 -20.97 2.88
N ALA A 485 -6.58 -21.60 1.77
CA ALA A 485 -6.05 -22.96 1.75
C ALA A 485 -4.60 -22.93 1.26
N HIS A 486 -3.67 -23.32 2.12
CA HIS A 486 -2.25 -23.39 1.79
C HIS A 486 -1.83 -24.84 1.58
N ALA A 487 -1.11 -25.12 0.49
CA ALA A 487 -0.56 -26.44 0.27
C ALA A 487 0.70 -26.64 1.13
N THR A 488 0.72 -27.72 1.92
CA THR A 488 1.82 -28.14 2.77
C THR A 488 2.24 -29.58 2.42
N ALA A 489 3.40 -30.03 2.93
CA ALA A 489 3.85 -31.41 2.73
C ALA A 489 2.86 -32.45 3.31
N ALA A 490 2.04 -32.07 4.29
CA ALA A 490 1.05 -32.93 4.94
C ALA A 490 -0.37 -32.81 4.35
N GLY A 491 -0.57 -32.00 3.30
CA GLY A 491 -1.88 -31.73 2.69
C GLY A 491 -2.26 -30.25 2.68
N SER A 492 -3.55 -29.95 2.65
CA SER A 492 -4.03 -28.57 2.69
C SER A 492 -4.21 -28.10 4.13
N GLN A 493 -3.60 -26.96 4.46
CA GLN A 493 -3.78 -26.28 5.73
C GLN A 493 -4.72 -25.10 5.54
N LEU A 494 -5.81 -25.08 6.32
CA LEU A 494 -6.80 -24.01 6.30
C LEU A 494 -6.45 -22.95 7.34
N ILE A 495 -6.50 -21.69 6.91
CA ILE A 495 -6.29 -20.52 7.77
C ILE A 495 -7.54 -19.64 7.68
N GLY A 496 -8.11 -19.32 8.85
CA GLY A 496 -9.19 -18.34 8.98
C GLY A 496 -8.61 -16.95 9.20
N ASP A 497 -9.08 -15.99 8.40
CA ASP A 497 -8.70 -14.58 8.47
C ASP A 497 -9.95 -13.67 8.51
N ASN A 498 -9.72 -12.41 8.85
CA ASN A 498 -10.68 -11.32 8.74
C ASN A 498 -10.07 -10.24 7.84
N ALA A 499 -10.59 -10.04 6.64
CA ALA A 499 -10.13 -9.05 5.69
C ALA A 499 -10.81 -7.69 5.90
N MET A 500 -12.01 -7.66 6.49
CA MET A 500 -12.81 -6.45 6.63
C MET A 500 -12.13 -5.38 7.49
N TRP A 501 -11.39 -5.75 8.55
CA TRP A 501 -10.69 -4.77 9.37
C TRP A 501 -9.61 -4.01 8.57
N LYS A 502 -8.96 -4.66 7.59
CA LYS A 502 -8.00 -4.01 6.67
C LYS A 502 -8.72 -3.03 5.75
N GLY A 503 -9.94 -3.37 5.32
CA GLY A 503 -10.81 -2.46 4.58
C GLY A 503 -11.18 -1.19 5.36
N ILE A 504 -11.55 -1.36 6.63
CA ILE A 504 -11.83 -0.23 7.54
C ILE A 504 -10.56 0.60 7.76
N ARG A 505 -9.42 -0.05 8.07
CA ARG A 505 -8.13 0.63 8.30
C ARG A 505 -7.72 1.45 7.07
N ALA A 506 -7.73 0.85 5.88
CA ALA A 506 -7.36 1.52 4.64
C ALA A 506 -8.28 2.71 4.31
N THR A 507 -9.57 2.62 4.65
CA THR A 507 -10.53 3.73 4.52
C THR A 507 -10.17 4.88 5.45
N LEU A 508 -9.88 4.57 6.72
CA LEU A 508 -9.47 5.56 7.72
C LEU A 508 -8.14 6.24 7.33
N THR A 509 -7.20 5.50 6.76
CA THR A 509 -5.89 6.03 6.36
C THR A 509 -5.82 6.53 4.93
N ARG A 510 -6.97 6.72 4.26
CA ARG A 510 -7.00 7.18 2.87
C ARG A 510 -6.60 8.64 2.74
N ASP A 511 -7.19 9.48 3.60
CA ASP A 511 -6.97 10.94 3.60
C ASP A 511 -6.26 11.44 4.87
N PHE A 512 -5.91 10.53 5.78
CA PHE A 512 -5.25 10.81 7.05
C PHE A 512 -4.10 9.84 7.27
N ALA A 513 -3.04 10.30 7.92
CA ALA A 513 -1.93 9.44 8.32
C ALA A 513 -2.32 8.59 9.55
N PRO A 514 -1.74 7.39 9.75
CA PRO A 514 -1.97 6.60 10.96
C PRO A 514 -1.75 7.37 12.28
N ALA A 515 -0.78 8.29 12.33
CA ALA A 515 -0.51 9.14 13.48
C ALA A 515 -1.69 10.05 13.87
N ALA A 516 -2.61 10.33 12.95
CA ALA A 516 -3.79 11.15 13.24
C ALA A 516 -4.73 10.51 14.29
N TYR A 517 -4.61 9.20 14.48
CA TYR A 517 -5.44 8.41 15.39
C TYR A 517 -4.75 8.09 16.72
N ARG A 518 -3.41 8.14 16.77
CA ARG A 518 -2.61 7.63 17.88
C ARG A 518 -2.96 8.32 19.20
N GLY A 519 -3.35 7.55 20.20
CA GLY A 519 -3.67 8.02 21.55
C GLY A 519 -4.97 8.83 21.66
N ARG A 520 -5.67 9.11 20.56
CA ARG A 520 -6.90 9.89 20.56
C ARG A 520 -8.13 9.01 20.82
N ALA A 521 -9.19 9.62 21.32
CA ALA A 521 -10.45 8.92 21.57
C ALA A 521 -11.20 8.58 20.27
N ALA A 522 -11.88 7.44 20.25
CA ALA A 522 -12.81 7.04 19.20
C ALA A 522 -14.16 6.63 19.80
N ILE A 523 -15.21 6.64 18.98
CA ILE A 523 -16.52 6.09 19.36
C ILE A 523 -16.93 5.00 18.38
N VAL A 524 -17.36 3.85 18.90
CA VAL A 524 -17.96 2.76 18.12
C VAL A 524 -19.42 2.58 18.54
N VAL A 525 -20.33 2.66 17.57
CA VAL A 525 -21.77 2.51 17.79
C VAL A 525 -22.23 1.22 17.14
N ALA A 526 -22.74 0.27 17.92
CA ALA A 526 -23.14 -1.06 17.44
C ALA A 526 -24.29 -1.65 18.26
N SER A 527 -24.95 -2.70 17.77
CA SER A 527 -26.00 -3.40 18.54
C SER A 527 -25.43 -4.45 19.50
N SER A 528 -24.21 -4.92 19.25
CA SER A 528 -23.52 -5.93 20.04
C SER A 528 -22.00 -5.74 19.96
N ALA A 529 -21.25 -6.44 20.82
CA ALA A 529 -19.80 -6.49 20.72
C ALA A 529 -19.32 -7.26 19.48
N ASP A 530 -20.08 -8.26 19.02
CA ASP A 530 -19.83 -8.99 17.76
C ASP A 530 -19.80 -8.04 16.56
N ASP A 531 -20.84 -7.20 16.43
CA ASP A 531 -20.95 -6.22 15.35
C ASP A 531 -19.81 -5.18 15.38
N ALA A 532 -19.26 -4.90 16.57
CA ALA A 532 -18.23 -3.89 16.77
C ALA A 532 -16.79 -4.41 16.62
N SER A 533 -16.55 -5.70 16.86
CA SER A 533 -15.23 -6.30 17.04
C SER A 533 -14.23 -5.99 15.90
N THR A 534 -14.66 -6.12 14.64
CA THR A 534 -13.85 -5.80 13.45
C THR A 534 -13.45 -4.31 13.40
N ALA A 535 -14.38 -3.41 13.70
CA ALA A 535 -14.12 -1.97 13.72
C ALA A 535 -13.17 -1.59 14.87
N VAL A 536 -13.37 -2.18 16.05
CA VAL A 536 -12.49 -1.98 17.21
C VAL A 536 -11.07 -2.46 16.90
N PHE A 537 -10.91 -3.62 16.26
CA PHE A 537 -9.59 -4.12 15.87
C PHE A 537 -8.90 -3.18 14.87
N ALA A 538 -9.63 -2.67 13.86
CA ALA A 538 -9.10 -1.69 12.92
C ALA A 538 -8.62 -0.41 13.63
N LEU A 539 -9.39 0.12 14.59
CA LEU A 539 -9.01 1.29 15.38
C LEU A 539 -7.79 1.02 16.27
N ARG A 540 -7.73 -0.15 16.92
CA ARG A 540 -6.57 -0.57 17.73
C ARG A 540 -5.29 -0.72 16.89
N SER A 541 -5.41 -1.16 15.64
CA SER A 541 -4.27 -1.24 14.71
C SER A 541 -3.67 0.13 14.35
N LEU A 542 -4.45 1.21 14.54
CA LEU A 542 -4.03 2.61 14.38
C LEU A 542 -3.62 3.26 15.72
N ASN A 543 -3.44 2.45 16.77
CA ASN A 543 -3.03 2.90 18.10
C ASN A 543 -3.97 3.95 18.71
N VAL A 544 -5.27 3.88 18.41
CA VAL A 544 -6.31 4.68 19.08
C VAL A 544 -6.26 4.46 20.60
N GLY A 545 -6.46 5.54 21.36
CA GLY A 545 -6.48 5.55 22.82
C GLY A 545 -7.79 4.94 23.36
N THR A 546 -8.56 5.70 24.14
CA THR A 546 -9.84 5.21 24.65
C THR A 546 -10.85 4.99 23.53
N ILE A 547 -11.48 3.81 23.49
CA ILE A 547 -12.59 3.53 22.56
C ILE A 547 -13.89 3.53 23.36
N TYR A 548 -14.72 4.53 23.13
CA TYR A 548 -16.04 4.60 23.73
C TYR A 548 -17.03 3.77 22.92
N THR A 549 -17.90 3.04 23.60
CA THR A 549 -18.88 2.12 22.99
C THR A 549 -20.30 2.58 23.28
N VAL A 550 -21.16 2.48 22.26
CA VAL A 550 -22.57 2.89 22.33
C VAL A 550 -23.45 1.77 21.82
N GLY A 551 -24.46 1.39 22.62
CA GLY A 551 -25.41 0.32 22.31
C GLY A 551 -25.03 -1.05 22.86
N PHE A 552 -23.80 -1.21 23.38
CA PHE A 552 -23.33 -2.44 24.03
C PHE A 552 -22.31 -2.12 25.13
N ARG A 553 -21.95 -3.12 25.94
CA ARG A 553 -20.84 -3.05 26.90
C ARG A 553 -19.82 -4.12 26.54
N ALA A 554 -18.54 -3.74 26.47
CA ALA A 554 -17.46 -4.71 26.37
C ALA A 554 -17.20 -5.30 27.76
N GLY A 555 -17.54 -6.58 27.95
CA GLY A 555 -17.33 -7.33 29.19
C GLY A 555 -16.66 -8.67 28.92
N GLU A 556 -16.59 -9.55 29.92
CA GLU A 556 -15.98 -10.90 29.78
C GLU A 556 -16.63 -11.78 28.70
N SER A 557 -17.88 -11.50 28.34
CA SER A 557 -18.63 -12.20 27.28
C SER A 557 -18.47 -11.59 25.88
N ALA A 558 -17.65 -10.54 25.73
CA ALA A 558 -17.37 -9.95 24.42
C ALA A 558 -16.53 -10.94 23.56
N PRO A 559 -16.74 -10.98 22.24
CA PRO A 559 -16.06 -11.93 21.36
C PRO A 559 -14.56 -11.61 21.25
N GLY A 560 -13.81 -12.62 20.78
CA GLY A 560 -12.39 -12.45 20.48
C GLY A 560 -11.50 -12.44 21.72
N ALA A 561 -10.30 -11.89 21.57
CA ALA A 561 -9.32 -11.87 22.65
C ALA A 561 -9.67 -10.78 23.66
N ALA A 562 -9.55 -11.07 24.96
CA ALA A 562 -9.78 -10.10 26.03
C ALA A 562 -9.00 -8.78 25.85
N GLY A 563 -7.78 -8.86 25.29
CA GLY A 563 -6.94 -7.71 24.98
C GLY A 563 -7.51 -6.75 23.92
N LEU A 564 -8.44 -7.18 23.07
CA LEU A 564 -9.09 -6.31 22.07
C LEU A 564 -9.85 -5.16 22.73
N TRP A 565 -10.52 -5.48 23.84
CA TRP A 565 -11.45 -4.60 24.54
C TRP A 565 -10.78 -3.76 25.62
N GLN A 566 -9.52 -4.03 25.95
CA GLN A 566 -8.78 -3.29 26.97
C GLN A 566 -8.77 -1.78 26.67
N GLY A 567 -9.15 -0.97 27.67
CA GLY A 567 -9.27 0.49 27.51
C GLY A 567 -10.48 0.93 26.67
N SER A 568 -11.52 0.10 26.60
CA SER A 568 -12.82 0.49 26.02
C SER A 568 -13.81 0.81 27.13
N GLU A 569 -14.60 1.85 26.95
CA GLU A 569 -15.54 2.37 27.96
C GLU A 569 -16.95 2.48 27.37
N ALA A 570 -17.97 2.04 28.08
CA ALA A 570 -19.35 2.11 27.60
C ALA A 570 -20.02 3.42 28.03
N PHE A 571 -20.68 4.10 27.09
CA PHE A 571 -21.57 5.20 27.45
C PHE A 571 -22.83 4.66 28.12
N THR A 572 -23.01 4.99 29.39
CA THR A 572 -24.15 4.57 30.22
C THR A 572 -25.28 5.61 30.25
N GLY A 573 -25.03 6.82 29.74
CA GLY A 573 -26.01 7.90 29.68
C GLY A 573 -25.45 9.18 29.06
N VAL A 574 -26.28 10.21 28.90
CA VAL A 574 -25.90 11.49 28.27
C VAL A 574 -24.75 12.18 29.01
N GLU A 575 -24.70 12.08 30.34
CA GLU A 575 -23.60 12.63 31.14
C GLU A 575 -22.24 12.05 30.76
N SER A 576 -22.18 10.74 30.44
CA SER A 576 -20.93 10.11 30.02
C SER A 576 -20.43 10.63 28.68
N VAL A 577 -21.34 10.99 27.76
CA VAL A 577 -21.00 11.60 26.47
C VAL A 577 -20.44 13.01 26.64
N GLN A 578 -21.00 13.80 27.56
CA GLN A 578 -20.58 15.19 27.79
C GLN A 578 -19.19 15.32 28.43
N ARG A 579 -18.70 14.27 29.10
CA ARG A 579 -17.39 14.25 29.76
C ARG A 579 -16.24 13.82 28.85
N VAL A 580 -16.55 13.46 27.60
CA VAL A 580 -15.59 12.89 26.66
C VAL A 580 -14.93 13.97 25.84
N GLU A 581 -13.60 13.90 25.75
CA GLU A 581 -12.83 14.70 24.81
C GLU A 581 -13.28 14.44 23.37
N MET A 582 -13.10 15.43 22.48
CA MET A 582 -13.50 15.32 21.08
C MET A 582 -12.92 14.05 20.42
N PRO A 583 -13.75 13.09 19.97
CA PRO A 583 -13.26 11.90 19.29
C PRO A 583 -12.70 12.26 17.92
N VAL A 584 -11.63 11.58 17.52
CA VAL A 584 -11.09 11.68 16.15
C VAL A 584 -12.00 10.98 15.15
N VAL A 585 -12.63 9.88 15.56
CA VAL A 585 -13.41 9.02 14.68
C VAL A 585 -14.65 8.48 15.38
N VAL A 586 -15.74 8.44 14.63
CA VAL A 586 -16.97 7.70 14.98
C VAL A 586 -17.18 6.62 13.92
N VAL A 587 -17.27 5.36 14.35
CA VAL A 587 -17.62 4.23 13.48
C VAL A 587 -18.99 3.71 13.87
N SER A 588 -19.93 3.69 12.94
CA SER A 588 -21.24 3.05 13.12
C SER A 588 -21.26 1.69 12.46
N ALA A 589 -21.35 0.64 13.28
CA ALA A 589 -21.60 -0.74 12.89
C ALA A 589 -23.07 -1.13 13.17
N LEU A 590 -24.00 -0.17 13.06
CA LEU A 590 -25.42 -0.43 13.23
C LEU A 590 -26.01 -1.04 11.95
N PRO A 591 -27.03 -1.90 12.05
CA PRO A 591 -27.75 -2.37 10.87
C PRO A 591 -28.52 -1.20 10.21
N PRO A 592 -28.88 -1.30 8.91
CA PRO A 592 -29.56 -0.24 8.16
C PRO A 592 -30.86 0.26 8.80
N SER A 593 -31.60 -0.62 9.47
CA SER A 593 -32.84 -0.27 10.19
C SER A 593 -32.62 0.66 11.38
N ARG A 594 -31.40 0.68 11.94
CA ARG A 594 -31.01 1.44 13.13
C ARG A 594 -29.94 2.50 12.86
N SER A 595 -29.40 2.59 11.64
CA SER A 595 -28.28 3.49 11.32
C SER A 595 -28.55 4.96 11.67
N HIS A 596 -29.80 5.43 11.53
CA HIS A 596 -30.19 6.79 11.90
C HIS A 596 -29.97 7.17 13.39
N LEU A 597 -29.83 6.18 14.29
CA LEU A 597 -29.63 6.41 15.72
C LEU A 597 -28.28 7.06 16.06
N VAL A 598 -27.30 7.05 15.14
CA VAL A 598 -26.00 7.73 15.35
C VAL A 598 -26.08 9.25 15.14
N GLN A 599 -27.11 9.77 14.48
CA GLN A 599 -27.21 11.19 14.12
C GLN A 599 -27.14 12.16 15.30
N PRO A 600 -27.81 11.94 16.46
CA PRO A 600 -27.71 12.85 17.59
C PRO A 600 -26.28 13.00 18.12
N LEU A 601 -25.52 11.91 18.14
CA LEU A 601 -24.12 11.89 18.55
C LEU A 601 -23.25 12.75 17.60
N LEU A 602 -23.46 12.59 16.30
CA LEU A 602 -22.75 13.36 15.26
C LEU A 602 -23.02 14.86 15.38
N ARG A 603 -24.27 15.25 15.67
CA ARG A 603 -24.65 16.66 15.90
C ARG A 603 -24.00 17.22 17.17
N HIS A 604 -23.99 16.45 18.25
CA HIS A 604 -23.40 16.88 19.53
C HIS A 604 -21.93 17.24 19.38
N PHE A 605 -21.11 16.32 18.86
CA PHE A 605 -19.69 16.57 18.59
C PHE A 605 -19.47 17.49 17.38
N GLY A 606 -20.46 17.62 16.50
CA GLY A 606 -20.50 18.62 15.43
C GLY A 606 -20.47 20.06 15.96
N ALA A 607 -21.21 20.33 17.05
CA ALA A 607 -21.41 21.66 17.63
C ALA A 607 -20.36 22.07 18.68
N TRP A 608 -19.32 21.26 18.89
CA TRP A 608 -18.34 21.49 19.96
C TRP A 608 -17.58 22.82 19.77
N PRO A 609 -17.30 23.60 20.84
CA PRO A 609 -16.72 24.95 20.73
C PRO A 609 -15.36 25.02 20.01
N GLY A 610 -14.56 23.94 20.08
CA GLY A 610 -13.29 23.79 19.34
C GLY A 610 -13.43 23.25 17.90
N ALA A 611 -14.65 22.95 17.45
CA ALA A 611 -14.94 22.49 16.09
C ALA A 611 -15.34 23.63 15.13
N ARG A 612 -15.42 24.88 15.62
CA ARG A 612 -15.79 26.04 14.80
C ARG A 612 -14.65 26.40 13.84
N ARG A 613 -15.00 26.38 12.55
CA ARG A 613 -14.20 26.86 11.42
C ARG A 613 -13.58 28.23 11.73
N VAL A 614 -12.28 28.39 11.51
CA VAL A 614 -11.75 29.70 11.13
C VAL A 614 -12.33 30.01 9.75
N ALA A 615 -13.14 31.05 9.64
CA ALA A 615 -13.80 31.40 8.39
C ALA A 615 -12.75 31.66 7.28
N GLY A 616 -12.81 30.88 6.19
CA GLY A 616 -12.09 31.18 4.95
C GLY A 616 -11.04 30.18 4.45
N LYS A 617 -10.75 29.05 5.13
CA LYS A 617 -9.82 28.02 4.62
C LYS A 617 -10.37 26.59 4.84
N GLU A 618 -10.21 25.71 3.85
CA GLU A 618 -10.70 24.31 3.80
C GLU A 618 -9.96 23.34 4.75
N SER A 619 -9.73 23.72 6.00
CA SER A 619 -9.13 22.83 7.00
C SER A 619 -10.23 22.04 7.72
N GLY A 620 -10.26 20.73 7.49
CA GLY A 620 -11.07 19.80 8.27
C GLY A 620 -10.54 19.75 9.70
N SER A 621 -11.39 19.49 10.68
CA SER A 621 -10.94 19.38 12.08
C SER A 621 -10.34 17.99 12.40
N GLY A 622 -9.86 17.25 11.39
CA GLY A 622 -9.43 15.86 11.53
C GLY A 622 -10.49 14.88 12.06
N ARG A 623 -11.78 15.14 11.80
CA ARG A 623 -12.90 14.31 12.28
C ARG A 623 -13.39 13.37 11.18
N ILE A 624 -13.49 12.09 11.50
CA ILE A 624 -13.91 11.04 10.55
C ILE A 624 -15.18 10.32 11.04
N PHE A 625 -16.14 10.14 10.14
CA PHE A 625 -17.31 9.29 10.36
C PHE A 625 -17.30 8.14 9.36
N VAL A 626 -17.39 6.90 9.84
CA VAL A 626 -17.50 5.70 8.99
C VAL A 626 -18.84 5.02 9.27
N ASP A 627 -19.67 4.89 8.24
CA ASP A 627 -20.95 4.16 8.31
C ASP A 627 -20.83 2.81 7.59
N LEU A 628 -20.84 1.72 8.37
CA LEU A 628 -20.72 0.34 7.87
C LEU A 628 -22.07 -0.27 7.47
N ALA A 629 -23.19 0.45 7.65
CA ALA A 629 -24.50 -0.07 7.29
C ALA A 629 -24.67 -0.14 5.76
N SER A 630 -25.00 -1.34 5.25
CA SER A 630 -25.27 -1.61 3.84
C SER A 630 -26.74 -1.92 3.56
N GLY A 631 -27.31 -1.28 2.54
CA GLY A 631 -28.69 -1.50 2.09
C GLY A 631 -29.70 -0.40 2.48
N PRO A 632 -31.00 -0.62 2.20
CA PRO A 632 -32.05 0.39 2.36
C PRO A 632 -32.22 0.82 3.82
N ARG A 633 -32.30 2.14 4.05
CA ARG A 633 -32.37 2.75 5.39
C ARG A 633 -33.25 3.99 5.43
N LYS A 634 -33.74 4.33 6.63
CA LYS A 634 -34.51 5.55 6.89
C LYS A 634 -33.57 6.71 7.24
N GLY A 635 -33.23 7.51 6.23
CA GLY A 635 -32.29 8.63 6.37
C GLY A 635 -30.82 8.18 6.33
N ASP A 636 -29.96 9.02 5.76
CA ASP A 636 -28.52 8.74 5.67
C ASP A 636 -27.74 9.54 6.73
N PRO A 637 -27.15 8.88 7.75
CA PRO A 637 -26.37 9.57 8.77
C PRO A 637 -25.19 10.37 8.21
N ARG A 638 -24.67 10.00 7.03
CA ARG A 638 -23.54 10.69 6.40
C ARG A 638 -23.89 12.13 6.01
N VAL A 639 -25.11 12.38 5.55
CA VAL A 639 -25.59 13.74 5.23
C VAL A 639 -25.57 14.63 6.47
N VAL A 640 -25.95 14.08 7.63
CA VAL A 640 -25.89 14.80 8.90
C VAL A 640 -24.45 15.03 9.32
N ALA A 641 -23.60 14.02 9.25
CA ALA A 641 -22.19 14.12 9.57
C ALA A 641 -21.47 15.18 8.71
N GLU A 642 -21.68 15.17 7.38
CA GLU A 642 -21.12 16.17 6.46
C GLU A 642 -21.59 17.59 6.82
N SER A 643 -22.89 17.77 7.11
CA SER A 643 -23.43 19.06 7.56
C SER A 643 -22.82 19.55 8.88
N CYS A 644 -22.33 18.62 9.71
CA CYS A 644 -21.61 18.88 10.95
C CYS A 644 -20.08 18.98 10.77
N GLY A 645 -19.57 18.92 9.53
CA GLY A 645 -18.16 19.07 9.20
C GLY A 645 -17.30 17.84 9.48
N TRP A 646 -17.87 16.64 9.36
CA TRP A 646 -17.14 15.36 9.41
C TRP A 646 -16.72 14.93 8.00
N THR A 647 -15.52 14.35 7.89
CA THR A 647 -15.14 13.59 6.69
C THR A 647 -15.83 12.23 6.75
N CYS A 648 -16.64 11.91 5.74
CA CYS A 648 -17.53 10.75 5.80
C CYS A 648 -17.14 9.66 4.80
N TYR A 649 -17.11 8.42 5.26
CA TYR A 649 -16.95 7.24 4.42
C TYR A 649 -18.11 6.28 4.62
N GLY A 650 -18.51 5.58 3.56
CA GLY A 650 -19.57 4.58 3.62
C GLY A 650 -19.04 3.16 3.50
N VAL A 651 -19.95 2.20 3.68
CA VAL A 651 -19.66 0.78 3.51
C VAL A 651 -19.05 0.45 2.15
N ALA A 652 -19.42 1.17 1.09
CA ALA A 652 -18.87 0.97 -0.25
C ALA A 652 -17.38 1.37 -0.38
N ASP A 653 -16.87 2.22 0.50
CA ASP A 653 -15.44 2.54 0.58
C ASP A 653 -14.70 1.41 1.30
N THR A 654 -15.20 1.02 2.48
CA THR A 654 -14.62 -0.06 3.29
C THR A 654 -14.67 -1.41 2.57
N GLY A 655 -15.78 -1.71 1.89
CA GLY A 655 -16.02 -2.94 1.16
C GLY A 655 -15.16 -3.04 -0.10
N ALA A 656 -14.87 -1.93 -0.78
CA ALA A 656 -13.95 -1.93 -1.91
C ALA A 656 -12.52 -2.27 -1.45
N PHE A 657 -12.00 -1.65 -0.38
CA PHE A 657 -10.70 -2.03 0.17
C PHE A 657 -10.68 -3.46 0.74
N ALA A 658 -11.74 -3.89 1.40
CA ALA A 658 -11.86 -5.28 1.86
C ALA A 658 -11.84 -6.26 0.67
N THR A 659 -12.48 -5.92 -0.44
CA THR A 659 -12.47 -6.74 -1.67
C THR A 659 -11.06 -6.85 -2.26
N VAL A 660 -10.28 -5.76 -2.27
CA VAL A 660 -8.86 -5.80 -2.67
C VAL A 660 -8.10 -6.81 -1.82
N GLU A 661 -8.29 -6.77 -0.49
CA GLU A 661 -7.59 -7.67 0.41
C GLU A 661 -8.07 -9.13 0.30
N VAL A 662 -9.37 -9.36 0.10
CA VAL A 662 -9.90 -10.71 -0.13
C VAL A 662 -9.29 -11.33 -1.39
N LEU A 663 -9.18 -10.57 -2.49
CA LEU A 663 -8.49 -11.04 -3.70
C LEU A 663 -7.01 -11.35 -3.43
N ARG A 664 -6.34 -10.50 -2.64
CA ARG A 664 -4.95 -10.72 -2.26
C ARG A 664 -4.78 -12.00 -1.43
N LEU A 665 -5.67 -12.25 -0.47
CA LEU A 665 -5.63 -13.44 0.39
C LEU A 665 -5.98 -14.72 -0.39
N LEU A 666 -7.04 -14.68 -1.21
CA LEU A 666 -7.56 -15.88 -1.89
C LEU A 666 -6.73 -16.29 -3.10
N VAL A 667 -6.22 -15.34 -3.88
CA VAL A 667 -5.54 -15.64 -5.16
C VAL A 667 -4.17 -14.98 -5.30
N GLY A 668 -3.68 -14.26 -4.28
CA GLY A 668 -2.35 -13.64 -4.32
C GLY A 668 -2.22 -12.55 -5.38
N GLN A 669 -3.32 -12.04 -5.93
CA GLN A 669 -3.30 -10.99 -6.95
C GLN A 669 -3.73 -9.66 -6.35
N ASN A 670 -3.16 -8.58 -6.87
CA ASN A 670 -3.47 -7.23 -6.42
C ASN A 670 -4.35 -6.53 -7.46
N VAL A 671 -5.38 -5.82 -6.99
CA VAL A 671 -6.28 -5.06 -7.84
C VAL A 671 -6.43 -3.66 -7.24
N PRO A 672 -6.30 -2.58 -8.03
CA PRO A 672 -6.41 -1.22 -7.49
C PRO A 672 -7.79 -0.95 -6.87
N TYR A 673 -7.82 -0.28 -5.73
CA TYR A 673 -9.07 0.15 -5.08
C TYR A 673 -10.00 0.90 -6.05
N SER A 674 -9.44 1.82 -6.83
CA SER A 674 -10.18 2.59 -7.82
C SER A 674 -10.82 1.70 -8.90
N PHE A 675 -10.12 0.64 -9.33
CA PHE A 675 -10.69 -0.35 -10.25
C PHE A 675 -11.85 -1.12 -9.62
N VAL A 676 -11.71 -1.55 -8.35
CA VAL A 676 -12.82 -2.19 -7.62
C VAL A 676 -14.05 -1.26 -7.57
N ARG A 677 -13.84 0.02 -7.27
CA ARG A 677 -14.89 1.04 -7.22
C ARG A 677 -15.55 1.26 -8.59
N LEU A 678 -14.75 1.33 -9.66
CA LEU A 678 -15.20 1.51 -11.03
C LEU A 678 -16.03 0.29 -11.49
N ALA A 679 -15.47 -0.91 -11.36
CA ALA A 679 -16.01 -2.14 -11.92
C ALA A 679 -17.19 -2.70 -11.12
N SER A 680 -17.28 -2.41 -9.83
CA SER A 680 -18.41 -2.82 -8.99
C SER A 680 -19.55 -1.79 -8.99
N GLY A 681 -19.31 -0.54 -9.37
CA GLY A 681 -20.35 0.50 -9.33
C GLY A 681 -20.98 0.67 -7.93
N ARG A 682 -22.31 0.92 -7.86
CA ARG A 682 -23.04 1.03 -6.58
C ARG A 682 -23.29 -0.32 -5.89
N SER A 683 -22.82 -1.43 -6.42
CA SER A 683 -23.24 -2.75 -5.93
C SER A 683 -22.51 -3.21 -4.66
N LEU A 684 -21.47 -2.48 -4.23
CA LEU A 684 -20.77 -2.67 -2.95
C LEU A 684 -21.34 -1.79 -1.82
N SER A 685 -22.42 -1.03 -2.08
CA SER A 685 -23.09 -0.17 -1.09
C SER A 685 -24.28 -0.83 -0.43
#